data_AF-A0A412EX12-F1
#
_entry.id   AF-A0A412EX12-F1
#
_cell.length_a   1.000
_cell.length_b   1.000
_cell.length_c   1.000
_cell.angle_alpha   90.00
_cell.angle_beta   90.00
_cell.angle_gamma   90.00
#
_symmetry.space_group_name_H-M   'P 1'
#
loop_
_entity.id
_entity.type
_entity.pdbx_description
1 polymer ?
#
loop_
_entity_poly.entity_id
_entity_poly.type
_entity_poly.pdbx_seq_one_letter_code
_entity_poly.pdbx_strand_id
1 'polypeptide(L)'
;MAGVHEDFGEKIGGAKKDLWKDRGLYADDLEAMNEREAEKFVKKDNVWKKPDYAAILEEGIPLGVVYFIKKARDGLNASPQYYRTDDTPEKRTARQKEYIKTVRELQAVLSDVRTAEDAVRAYDRFFVDNGYLEKVQGWGSGIHYRATKKGQDNPVITNKLSNTMLIRSAEYFERNFTQKAKKEQFCVSKEQKIPKGYAIHFNDGKHTYSKNEDWKPGTYYVTKGYSILRTNFETKEAALKWVQELAKGRNKNGKIRFVPPQLAHVKRTGPDYRNGVEITGQHYLDTFGFRGGEFGNWMNQNDRQTSLNMGFEALKDLASALKISDKDIAYQGTLAIAFGARGSGNAAAHYEPLRTVINLTKMHGAGSLAHEWWHGLDDYLGTKMGAKGMLSEQPRLYAPFQKLIDTMKYKPETPEQAAKRTEAQTERTRKNAASWLDSSVLASLKRYGNEEQMETYAVLREAFLSGEPGSVEQISAFKKNVTGRVIPKSERERLEIFERMLSGMQAQEAPQIGRTETDFYRNSVRMGKECEKDGGYWDSNVEMTARAFACYIKDKLPYTSDYLAGHADCALTLVSGKDGEMEVLKAFPVGEERRAINAVFDEIIQDLKREQLLTHADVTLPLSVSELREAADGQLSMFGVGRPSVMDQLAANRPTDKKSPAQTVSRKNHEPEI
;
A
#
# COMPACT_ATOMS: atom_id res chain seq x y z
N MET A 1 5.30 -9.70 26.47
CA MET A 1 4.98 -8.25 26.37
C MET A 1 4.62 -7.97 24.92
N ALA A 2 3.59 -7.16 24.62
CA ALA A 2 3.32 -6.78 23.22
C ALA A 2 4.46 -5.87 22.74
N GLY A 3 5.29 -6.37 21.83
CA GLY A 3 6.38 -5.63 21.23
C GLY A 3 5.85 -4.43 20.45
N VAL A 4 6.62 -3.36 20.39
CA VAL A 4 6.32 -2.24 19.47
C VAL A 4 6.64 -2.73 18.06
N HIS A 5 5.63 -2.88 17.21
CA HIS A 5 5.84 -3.20 15.80
C HIS A 5 6.24 -1.94 15.04
N GLU A 6 7.38 -1.98 14.38
CA GLU A 6 7.88 -0.97 13.46
C GLU A 6 8.02 -1.58 12.04
N ASP A 7 8.40 -0.75 11.07
CA ASP A 7 8.76 -1.25 9.73
C ASP A 7 9.90 -2.30 9.88
N PHE A 8 9.93 -3.34 9.05
CA PHE A 8 10.86 -4.48 9.17
C PHE A 8 11.53 -4.82 7.83
N GLY A 9 12.69 -5.47 7.88
CA GLY A 9 13.48 -5.79 6.68
C GLY A 9 14.05 -4.55 5.98
N GLU A 10 14.24 -4.64 4.66
CA GLU A 10 14.75 -3.53 3.84
C GLU A 10 13.72 -2.38 3.78
N LYS A 11 14.23 -1.14 3.80
CA LYS A 11 13.39 0.05 3.62
C LYS A 11 12.91 0.16 2.19
N ILE A 12 11.61 -0.04 1.97
CA ILE A 12 10.98 -0.05 0.63
C ILE A 12 10.92 1.36 0.01
N GLY A 13 10.68 2.39 0.84
CA GLY A 13 10.62 3.79 0.40
C GLY A 13 9.36 4.13 -0.40
N GLY A 14 9.00 5.41 -0.47
CA GLY A 14 7.80 5.89 -1.18
C GLY A 14 6.48 5.79 -0.40
N ALA A 15 6.51 5.38 0.87
CA ALA A 15 5.35 5.59 1.73
C ALA A 15 5.15 7.09 1.93
N LYS A 16 3.91 7.60 1.94
CA LYS A 16 3.61 9.05 2.07
C LYS A 16 4.32 9.73 3.25
N LYS A 17 4.62 8.96 4.31
CA LYS A 17 5.37 9.43 5.48
C LYS A 17 6.84 9.72 5.17
N ASP A 18 7.48 8.94 4.31
CA ASP A 18 8.91 9.01 4.04
C ASP A 18 9.32 10.34 3.36
N LEU A 19 8.38 10.99 2.65
CA LEU A 19 8.60 12.26 1.95
C LEU A 19 8.96 13.43 2.90
N TRP A 20 8.48 13.39 4.14
CA TRP A 20 8.70 14.44 5.14
C TRP A 20 9.14 13.90 6.50
N LYS A 21 9.30 12.58 6.65
CA LYS A 21 9.67 11.95 7.93
C LYS A 21 10.96 12.52 8.49
N ASP A 22 11.96 12.83 7.66
CA ASP A 22 13.28 13.26 8.14
C ASP A 22 13.40 14.78 8.29
N ARG A 23 12.99 15.54 7.29
CA ARG A 23 13.02 17.02 7.27
C ARG A 23 11.86 17.71 8.00
N GLY A 24 10.82 16.97 8.38
CA GLY A 24 9.55 17.50 8.86
C GLY A 24 8.64 18.01 7.73
N LEU A 25 7.35 18.16 8.02
CA LEU A 25 6.31 18.55 7.06
C LEU A 25 6.46 20.01 6.60
N TYR A 26 6.24 20.26 5.30
CA TYR A 26 6.17 21.58 4.65
C TYR A 26 4.78 21.81 4.05
N ALA A 27 4.47 23.07 3.72
CA ALA A 27 3.16 23.44 3.17
C ALA A 27 2.87 22.76 1.81
N ASP A 28 3.90 22.55 0.99
CA ASP A 28 3.78 21.95 -0.34
C ASP A 28 3.47 20.43 -0.26
N ASP A 29 3.85 19.78 0.85
CA ASP A 29 3.54 18.37 1.08
C ASP A 29 2.03 18.09 1.17
N LEU A 30 1.22 19.13 1.43
CA LEU A 30 -0.23 19.01 1.53
C LEU A 30 -0.88 18.84 0.16
N GLU A 31 -0.20 19.18 -0.95
CA GLU A 31 -0.75 19.05 -2.30
C GLU A 31 -0.94 17.59 -2.71
N ALA A 32 -0.15 16.69 -2.12
CA ALA A 32 -0.25 15.25 -2.31
C ALA A 32 -1.13 14.54 -1.25
N MET A 33 -1.78 15.29 -0.35
CA MET A 33 -2.61 14.75 0.73
C MET A 33 -4.08 15.05 0.52
N ASN A 34 -4.95 14.11 0.89
CA ASN A 34 -6.38 14.39 1.02
C ASN A 34 -6.71 15.04 2.39
N GLU A 35 -7.94 15.54 2.54
CA GLU A 35 -8.38 16.27 3.74
C GLU A 35 -8.13 15.51 5.05
N ARG A 36 -8.49 14.21 5.09
CA ARG A 36 -8.33 13.37 6.29
C ARG A 36 -6.86 13.13 6.63
N GLU A 37 -6.03 13.00 5.61
CA GLU A 37 -4.57 12.87 5.78
C GLU A 37 -3.97 14.15 6.33
N ALA A 38 -4.31 15.30 5.77
CA ALA A 38 -3.82 16.59 6.24
C ALA A 38 -4.26 16.86 7.69
N GLU A 39 -5.53 16.61 8.02
CA GLU A 39 -6.05 16.82 9.38
C GLU A 39 -5.36 15.92 10.44
N LYS A 40 -4.93 14.73 10.00
CA LYS A 40 -4.16 13.78 10.81
C LYS A 40 -2.69 14.17 10.93
N PHE A 41 -2.03 14.53 9.83
CA PHE A 41 -0.58 14.67 9.76
C PHE A 41 -0.07 16.09 10.04
N VAL A 42 -0.89 17.13 9.86
CA VAL A 42 -0.54 18.50 10.23
C VAL A 42 -0.60 18.64 11.76
N LYS A 43 0.47 18.20 12.39
CA LYS A 43 0.72 18.25 13.85
C LYS A 43 2.07 18.88 14.08
N LYS A 44 2.20 19.60 15.20
CA LYS A 44 3.45 20.26 15.61
C LYS A 44 4.66 19.34 15.50
N ASP A 45 4.54 18.11 15.99
CA ASP A 45 5.64 17.16 16.06
C ASP A 45 6.09 16.66 14.68
N ASN A 46 5.20 16.71 13.68
CA ASN A 46 5.51 16.36 12.29
C ASN A 46 6.11 17.55 11.53
N VAL A 47 5.71 18.79 11.87
CA VAL A 47 6.27 20.01 11.27
C VAL A 47 7.64 20.31 11.86
N TRP A 48 7.70 20.52 13.17
CA TRP A 48 8.92 20.78 13.91
C TRP A 48 9.17 19.62 14.87
N LYS A 49 10.00 18.67 14.42
CA LYS A 49 10.46 17.54 15.25
C LYS A 49 10.97 18.02 16.59
N LYS A 50 10.72 17.20 17.61
CA LYS A 50 11.21 17.47 18.96
C LYS A 50 12.75 17.44 18.93
N PRO A 51 13.42 18.56 19.27
CA PRO A 51 14.88 18.57 19.35
C PRO A 51 15.37 17.60 20.42
N ASP A 52 16.56 17.03 20.19
CA ASP A 52 17.27 16.30 21.24
C ASP A 52 17.88 17.32 22.21
N TYR A 53 17.11 17.66 23.23
CA TYR A 53 17.51 18.64 24.23
C TYR A 53 18.72 18.19 25.07
N ALA A 54 19.01 16.89 25.15
CA ALA A 54 20.19 16.41 25.86
C ALA A 54 21.45 16.68 25.02
N ALA A 55 21.40 16.34 23.72
CA ALA A 55 22.48 16.64 22.79
C ALA A 55 22.80 18.15 22.72
N ILE A 56 21.75 19.00 22.65
CA ILE A 56 21.91 20.47 22.65
C ILE A 56 22.59 20.97 23.94
N LEU A 57 22.32 20.34 25.08
CA LEU A 57 22.96 20.68 26.35
C LEU A 57 24.43 20.24 26.38
N GLU A 58 24.75 19.08 25.79
CA GLU A 58 26.13 18.56 25.66
C GLU A 58 26.99 19.41 24.71
N GLU A 59 26.38 20.03 23.70
CA GLU A 59 27.03 21.02 22.82
C GLU A 59 27.46 22.32 23.55
N GLY A 60 27.15 22.45 24.84
CA GLY A 60 27.57 23.57 25.69
C GLY A 60 26.54 24.71 25.81
N ILE A 61 25.33 24.53 25.29
CA ILE A 61 24.27 25.53 25.41
C ILE A 61 23.69 25.51 26.84
N PRO A 62 23.54 26.67 27.53
CA PRO A 62 23.09 26.69 28.92
C PRO A 62 21.71 26.03 29.14
N LEU A 63 21.54 25.30 30.25
CA LEU A 63 20.29 24.61 30.61
C LEU A 63 19.04 25.50 30.51
N GLY A 64 19.15 26.75 30.97
CA GLY A 64 18.06 27.73 30.87
C GLY A 64 17.65 28.02 29.42
N VAL A 65 18.62 28.10 28.50
CA VAL A 65 18.39 28.37 27.07
C VAL A 65 17.75 27.16 26.40
N VAL A 66 18.25 25.94 26.64
CA VAL A 66 17.66 24.71 26.09
C VAL A 66 16.20 24.55 26.57
N TYR A 67 15.96 24.85 27.84
CA TYR A 67 14.63 24.80 28.42
C TYR A 67 13.71 25.92 27.92
N PHE A 68 14.24 27.11 27.61
CA PHE A 68 13.51 28.17 26.90
C PHE A 68 13.03 27.69 25.53
N ILE A 69 13.91 27.09 24.72
CA ILE A 69 13.56 26.52 23.40
C ILE A 69 12.43 25.48 23.55
N LYS A 70 12.55 24.58 24.53
CA LYS A 70 11.50 23.60 24.85
C LYS A 70 10.17 24.28 25.19
N LYS A 71 10.18 25.31 26.06
CA LYS A 71 8.94 25.99 26.49
C LYS A 71 8.31 26.79 25.37
N ALA A 72 9.11 27.44 24.50
CA ALA A 72 8.61 28.11 23.31
C ALA A 72 7.93 27.11 22.35
N ARG A 73 8.56 25.95 22.09
CA ARG A 73 7.93 24.85 21.32
C ARG A 73 6.66 24.30 21.99
N ASP A 74 6.63 24.20 23.31
CA ASP A 74 5.45 23.77 24.08
C ASP A 74 4.34 24.84 24.13
N GLY A 75 4.68 26.10 23.83
CA GLY A 75 3.76 27.21 23.67
C GLY A 75 2.86 27.08 22.44
N LEU A 76 3.36 26.42 21.37
CA LEU A 76 2.61 26.13 20.15
C LEU A 76 1.48 25.11 20.36
N ASN A 77 0.36 25.34 19.68
CA ASN A 77 -0.75 24.38 19.59
C ASN A 77 -0.28 23.06 18.94
N ALA A 78 -0.82 21.92 19.41
CA ALA A 78 -0.44 20.59 18.90
C ALA A 78 -0.91 20.34 17.45
N SER A 79 -1.97 21.02 17.04
CA SER A 79 -2.56 21.00 15.69
C SER A 79 -3.08 22.40 15.33
N PRO A 80 -3.37 22.66 14.04
CA PRO A 80 -4.07 23.85 13.61
C PRO A 80 -5.37 24.05 14.40
N GLN A 81 -5.68 25.31 14.69
CA GLN A 81 -6.96 25.74 15.23
C GLN A 81 -7.75 26.40 14.10
N TYR A 82 -9.05 26.16 14.06
CA TYR A 82 -9.93 26.64 13.00
C TYR A 82 -10.94 27.63 13.59
N TYR A 83 -11.18 28.74 12.88
CA TYR A 83 -12.28 29.64 13.19
C TYR A 83 -13.58 29.13 12.59
N ARG A 84 -14.71 29.68 13.06
CA ARG A 84 -16.04 29.37 12.49
C ARG A 84 -16.13 29.68 10.99
N THR A 85 -15.33 30.63 10.51
CA THR A 85 -15.24 31.03 9.10
C THR A 85 -14.43 30.07 8.22
N ASP A 86 -13.71 29.13 8.82
CA ASP A 86 -12.94 28.07 8.12
C ASP A 86 -13.86 26.86 7.84
N ASP A 87 -14.99 27.14 7.17
CA ASP A 87 -16.11 26.22 6.94
C ASP A 87 -16.01 25.39 5.67
N THR A 88 -15.05 25.71 4.78
CA THR A 88 -14.78 24.94 3.56
C THR A 88 -13.43 24.21 3.62
N PRO A 89 -13.27 23.08 2.89
CA PRO A 89 -12.01 22.35 2.81
C PRO A 89 -10.82 23.20 2.35
N GLU A 90 -11.04 24.14 1.42
CA GLU A 90 -10.00 25.03 0.90
C GLU A 90 -9.50 25.99 1.99
N LYS A 91 -10.43 26.58 2.77
CA LYS A 91 -10.08 27.46 3.89
C LYS A 91 -9.36 26.69 5.00
N ARG A 92 -9.79 25.46 5.29
CA ARG A 92 -9.09 24.57 6.24
C ARG A 92 -7.68 24.23 5.78
N THR A 93 -7.50 23.94 4.50
CA THR A 93 -6.19 23.67 3.91
C THR A 93 -5.29 24.90 3.97
N ALA A 94 -5.82 26.09 3.66
CA ALA A 94 -5.10 27.35 3.80
C ALA A 94 -4.64 27.58 5.25
N ARG A 95 -5.52 27.30 6.24
CA ARG A 95 -5.18 27.38 7.67
C ARG A 95 -4.09 26.38 8.07
N GLN A 96 -4.11 25.17 7.52
CA GLN A 96 -3.07 24.17 7.74
C GLN A 96 -1.73 24.63 7.16
N LYS A 97 -1.71 25.18 5.94
CA LYS A 97 -0.50 25.76 5.34
C LYS A 97 0.05 26.93 6.17
N GLU A 98 -0.82 27.83 6.65
CA GLU A 98 -0.44 28.94 7.54
C GLU A 98 0.16 28.44 8.87
N TYR A 99 -0.46 27.42 9.48
CA TYR A 99 0.05 26.78 10.69
C TYR A 99 1.48 26.24 10.48
N ILE A 100 1.71 25.50 9.40
CA ILE A 100 3.02 24.92 9.09
C ILE A 100 4.06 26.02 8.93
N LYS A 101 3.75 27.04 8.12
CA LYS A 101 4.64 28.18 7.89
C LYS A 101 5.03 28.88 9.19
N THR A 102 4.05 29.20 10.03
CA THR A 102 4.29 29.91 11.30
C THR A 102 5.13 29.09 12.27
N VAL A 103 4.90 27.77 12.36
CA VAL A 103 5.72 26.87 13.19
C VAL A 103 7.16 26.82 12.68
N ARG A 104 7.38 26.85 11.36
CA ARG A 104 8.73 26.85 10.76
C ARG A 104 9.46 28.18 10.97
N GLU A 105 8.77 29.31 10.88
CA GLU A 105 9.33 30.62 11.22
C GLU A 105 9.84 30.65 12.67
N LEU A 106 9.05 30.12 13.62
CA LEU A 106 9.50 30.00 15.01
C LEU A 106 10.68 29.04 15.17
N GLN A 107 10.64 27.89 14.49
CA GLN A 107 11.74 26.92 14.51
C GLN A 107 13.05 27.57 14.03
N ALA A 108 13.01 28.33 12.95
CA ALA A 108 14.19 29.01 12.38
C ALA A 108 14.76 30.07 13.35
N VAL A 109 13.90 30.86 14.00
CA VAL A 109 14.37 31.83 15.00
C VAL A 109 15.04 31.14 16.19
N LEU A 110 14.47 30.03 16.65
CA LEU A 110 14.96 29.32 17.83
C LEU A 110 16.17 28.41 17.56
N SER A 111 16.39 28.00 16.31
CA SER A 111 17.59 27.20 15.95
C SER A 111 18.89 27.99 16.11
N ASP A 112 18.83 29.32 16.12
CA ASP A 112 20.00 30.20 16.24
C ASP A 112 20.26 30.66 17.68
N VAL A 113 19.40 30.31 18.62
CA VAL A 113 19.54 30.76 20.02
C VAL A 113 20.61 29.93 20.73
N ARG A 114 21.66 30.57 21.22
CA ARG A 114 22.74 29.92 21.99
C ARG A 114 22.92 30.52 23.37
N THR A 115 22.64 31.82 23.56
CA THR A 115 22.79 32.50 24.86
C THR A 115 21.47 33.03 25.43
N ALA A 116 21.50 33.54 26.67
CA ALA A 116 20.35 34.19 27.27
C ALA A 116 19.98 35.49 26.52
N GLU A 117 20.97 36.23 26.02
CA GLU A 117 20.75 37.43 25.21
C GLU A 117 20.09 37.10 23.86
N ASP A 118 20.48 36.00 23.22
CA ASP A 118 19.78 35.50 22.03
C ASP A 118 18.31 35.18 22.33
N ALA A 119 18.05 34.55 23.48
CA ALA A 119 16.69 34.22 23.91
C ALA A 119 15.83 35.49 24.11
N VAL A 120 16.42 36.57 24.64
CA VAL A 120 15.74 37.88 24.73
C VAL A 120 15.40 38.42 23.33
N ARG A 121 16.36 38.38 22.40
CA ARG A 121 16.17 38.87 21.02
C ARG A 121 15.20 38.01 20.21
N ALA A 122 15.05 36.72 20.55
CA ALA A 122 14.16 35.80 19.84
C ALA A 122 12.70 36.26 19.85
N TYR A 123 12.26 37.02 20.87
CA TYR A 123 10.92 37.59 20.92
C TYR A 123 10.68 38.55 19.75
N ASP A 124 11.56 39.53 19.56
CA ASP A 124 11.46 40.52 18.48
C ASP A 124 11.63 39.87 17.11
N ARG A 125 12.63 38.99 16.96
CA ARG A 125 12.88 38.26 15.71
C ARG A 125 11.68 37.43 15.25
N PHE A 126 10.96 36.81 16.20
CA PHE A 126 9.79 36.03 15.84
C PHE A 126 8.55 36.91 15.66
N PHE A 127 8.20 37.74 16.64
CA PHE A 127 6.92 38.45 16.62
C PHE A 127 6.94 39.74 15.80
N VAL A 128 8.02 40.53 15.86
CA VAL A 128 8.09 41.84 15.21
C VAL A 128 8.57 41.71 13.78
N ASP A 129 9.68 41.01 13.54
CA ASP A 129 10.27 40.91 12.21
C ASP A 129 9.38 40.12 11.23
N ASN A 130 8.61 39.14 11.72
CA ASN A 130 7.58 38.46 10.92
C ASN A 130 6.24 39.23 10.87
N GLY A 131 6.14 40.41 11.49
CA GLY A 131 4.98 41.30 11.40
C GLY A 131 3.74 40.84 12.15
N TYR A 132 3.88 39.99 13.18
CA TYR A 132 2.77 39.55 14.04
C TYR A 132 2.43 40.59 15.11
N LEU A 133 3.43 41.29 15.63
CA LEU A 133 3.32 42.38 16.59
C LEU A 133 4.08 43.62 16.09
N GLU A 134 3.65 44.80 16.51
CA GLU A 134 4.36 46.06 16.29
C GLU A 134 4.74 46.70 17.63
N LYS A 135 5.87 47.43 17.64
CA LYS A 135 6.33 48.21 18.80
C LYS A 135 5.68 49.59 18.77
N VAL A 136 4.94 49.92 19.83
CA VAL A 136 4.28 51.21 19.99
C VAL A 136 4.92 51.95 21.17
N GLN A 137 5.34 53.19 20.95
CA GLN A 137 5.85 54.06 21.99
C GLN A 137 4.69 54.77 22.67
N GLY A 138 4.51 54.53 23.98
CA GLY A 138 3.52 55.23 24.78
C GLY A 138 4.03 56.61 25.20
N TRP A 139 3.14 57.60 25.32
CA TRP A 139 3.48 58.89 25.91
C TRP A 139 3.64 58.69 27.44
N GLY A 140 4.88 58.61 27.92
CA GLY A 140 5.20 58.44 29.35
C GLY A 140 5.22 57.00 29.89
N SER A 141 4.77 56.01 29.11
CA SER A 141 4.99 54.59 29.39
C SER A 141 5.92 54.02 28.32
N GLY A 142 6.86 53.15 28.71
CA GLY A 142 7.86 52.58 27.79
C GLY A 142 7.27 51.84 26.58
N ILE A 143 8.14 51.22 25.78
CA ILE A 143 7.73 50.47 24.59
C ILE A 143 6.76 49.34 24.98
N HIS A 144 5.61 49.27 24.33
CA HIS A 144 4.66 48.16 24.46
C HIS A 144 4.36 47.53 23.09
N TYR A 145 3.92 46.27 23.10
CA TYR A 145 3.62 45.52 21.88
C TYR A 145 2.13 45.53 21.59
N ARG A 146 1.77 45.74 20.33
CA ARG A 146 0.40 45.66 19.83
C ARG A 146 0.30 44.60 18.74
N ALA A 147 -0.76 43.80 18.73
CA ALA A 147 -0.97 42.79 17.70
C ALA A 147 -1.42 43.41 16.39
N THR A 148 -0.74 43.09 15.30
CA THR A 148 -1.13 43.48 13.94
C THR A 148 -2.31 42.63 13.45
N LYS A 149 -2.93 43.00 12.33
CA LYS A 149 -3.99 42.18 11.71
C LYS A 149 -3.51 40.76 11.40
N LYS A 150 -2.26 40.62 10.89
CA LYS A 150 -1.61 39.32 10.63
C LYS A 150 -1.45 38.49 11.91
N GLY A 151 -1.11 39.11 13.04
CA GLY A 151 -1.03 38.43 14.34
C GLY A 151 -2.40 38.01 14.89
N GLN A 152 -3.41 38.86 14.76
CA GLN A 152 -4.77 38.60 15.26
C GLN A 152 -5.47 37.47 14.49
N ASP A 153 -5.26 37.40 13.17
CA ASP A 153 -5.91 36.43 12.30
C ASP A 153 -5.21 35.07 12.27
N ASN A 154 -4.05 34.92 12.94
CA ASN A 154 -3.26 33.71 12.98
C ASN A 154 -3.41 32.95 14.32
N PRO A 155 -4.09 31.79 14.35
CA PRO A 155 -4.35 31.06 15.59
C PRO A 155 -3.13 30.47 16.29
N VAL A 156 -1.96 30.44 15.63
CA VAL A 156 -0.70 30.00 16.24
C VAL A 156 -0.17 31.05 17.22
N ILE A 157 -0.45 32.33 16.95
CA ILE A 157 -0.03 33.47 17.75
C ILE A 157 -0.95 33.60 18.97
N THR A 158 -0.57 32.90 20.04
CA THR A 158 -1.33 32.87 21.29
C THR A 158 -0.68 33.73 22.38
N ASN A 159 -1.49 34.24 23.31
CA ASN A 159 -0.99 34.88 24.53
C ASN A 159 -0.06 33.94 25.32
N LYS A 160 -0.32 32.64 25.29
CA LYS A 160 0.54 31.62 25.93
C LYS A 160 1.94 31.63 25.31
N LEU A 161 2.03 31.55 23.98
CA LEU A 161 3.32 31.57 23.27
C LEU A 161 4.05 32.90 23.50
N SER A 162 3.36 34.03 23.31
CA SER A 162 3.93 35.37 23.52
C SER A 162 4.45 35.56 24.95
N ASN A 163 3.64 35.27 25.97
CA ASN A 163 4.07 35.39 27.36
C ASN A 163 5.20 34.44 27.74
N THR A 164 5.29 33.27 27.08
CA THR A 164 6.38 32.31 27.32
C THR A 164 7.69 32.82 26.75
N MET A 165 7.67 33.51 25.60
CA MET A 165 8.88 34.00 24.94
C MET A 165 9.35 35.35 25.47
N LEU A 166 8.48 36.14 26.10
CA LEU A 166 8.82 37.47 26.59
C LEU A 166 9.69 37.41 27.86
N ILE A 167 10.99 37.67 27.70
CA ILE A 167 11.96 37.75 28.81
C ILE A 167 12.09 39.21 29.25
N ARG A 168 11.78 39.48 30.52
CA ARG A 168 11.72 40.86 31.07
C ARG A 168 13.04 41.33 31.70
N SER A 169 13.86 40.39 32.16
CA SER A 169 15.16 40.66 32.79
C SER A 169 15.99 39.38 32.88
N ALA A 170 17.29 39.50 33.18
CA ALA A 170 18.15 38.34 33.43
C ALA A 170 17.69 37.52 34.65
N GLU A 171 17.24 38.18 35.73
CA GLU A 171 16.70 37.53 36.91
C GLU A 171 15.42 36.74 36.58
N TYR A 172 14.54 37.32 35.73
CA TYR A 172 13.35 36.63 35.26
C TYR A 172 13.73 35.34 34.51
N PHE A 173 14.76 35.41 33.66
CA PHE A 173 15.23 34.25 32.89
C PHE A 173 15.73 33.14 33.82
N GLU A 174 16.61 33.47 34.76
CA GLU A 174 17.19 32.50 35.70
C GLU A 174 16.10 31.79 36.52
N ARG A 175 15.15 32.55 37.07
CA ARG A 175 14.05 31.99 37.88
C ARG A 175 13.11 31.11 37.06
N ASN A 176 12.66 31.58 35.89
CA ASN A 176 11.58 30.92 35.14
C ASN A 176 12.06 29.81 34.21
N PHE A 177 13.32 29.85 33.77
CA PHE A 177 13.87 28.85 32.89
C PHE A 177 14.90 27.98 33.62
N THR A 178 16.02 28.53 34.09
CA THR A 178 17.11 27.73 34.68
C THR A 178 16.67 26.97 35.94
N GLN A 179 16.15 27.68 36.95
CA GLN A 179 15.72 27.05 38.21
C GLN A 179 14.52 26.12 38.00
N LYS A 180 13.60 26.49 37.11
CA LYS A 180 12.43 25.66 36.79
C LYS A 180 12.81 24.38 36.05
N ALA A 181 13.79 24.43 35.15
CA ALA A 181 14.34 23.25 34.48
C ALA A 181 14.93 22.26 35.50
N LYS A 182 15.70 22.76 36.48
CA LYS A 182 16.23 21.95 37.59
C LYS A 182 15.09 21.31 38.41
N LYS A 183 14.07 22.09 38.77
CA LYS A 183 12.90 21.60 39.52
C LYS A 183 12.09 20.55 38.76
N GLU A 184 11.92 20.72 37.45
CA GLU A 184 11.22 19.75 36.58
C GLU A 184 12.09 18.53 36.20
N GLN A 185 13.34 18.47 36.69
CA GLN A 185 14.34 17.45 36.33
C GLN A 185 14.46 17.30 34.79
N PHE A 186 14.54 18.44 34.10
CA PHE A 186 14.72 18.50 32.65
C PHE A 186 16.14 18.09 32.24
N CYS A 187 16.26 17.28 31.20
CA CYS A 187 17.52 16.64 30.74
C CYS A 187 18.25 15.77 31.79
N VAL A 188 17.59 15.41 32.90
CA VAL A 188 18.12 14.42 33.85
C VAL A 188 17.82 13.01 33.33
N SER A 189 18.81 12.12 33.34
CA SER A 189 18.68 10.74 32.87
C SER A 189 17.62 9.96 33.67
N LYS A 190 17.03 8.92 33.07
CA LYS A 190 15.95 8.15 33.73
C LYS A 190 16.44 7.52 35.03
N GLU A 191 17.69 7.11 35.07
CA GLU A 191 18.36 6.45 36.18
C GLU A 191 18.47 7.41 37.37
N GLN A 192 18.67 8.70 37.10
CA GLN A 192 18.84 9.76 38.10
C GLN A 192 17.52 10.49 38.44
N LYS A 193 16.43 10.18 37.74
CA LYS A 193 15.16 10.90 37.86
C LYS A 193 14.34 10.41 39.04
N ILE A 194 13.87 11.36 39.86
CA ILE A 194 13.01 11.07 41.01
C ILE A 194 11.57 10.96 40.48
N PRO A 195 10.81 9.92 40.84
CA PRO A 195 9.41 9.80 40.42
C PRO A 195 8.57 11.01 40.85
N LYS A 196 7.63 11.42 40.00
CA LYS A 196 6.81 12.62 40.23
C LYS A 196 6.04 12.54 41.55
N GLY A 197 6.12 13.61 42.34
CA GLY A 197 5.46 13.72 43.65
C GLY A 197 6.28 13.19 44.81
N TYR A 198 7.44 12.58 44.54
CA TYR A 198 8.40 12.18 45.55
C TYR A 198 9.56 13.18 45.63
N ALA A 199 10.18 13.27 46.81
CA ALA A 199 11.40 14.04 47.02
C ALA A 199 12.36 13.25 47.89
N ILE A 200 13.66 13.42 47.62
CA ILE A 200 14.74 12.83 48.42
C ILE A 200 15.45 13.99 49.10
N HIS A 201 15.55 13.91 50.42
CA HIS A 201 16.13 14.95 51.25
C HIS A 201 17.31 14.39 52.02
N PHE A 202 18.27 15.25 52.32
CA PHE A 202 19.42 14.92 53.17
C PHE A 202 19.13 15.40 54.59
N ASN A 203 19.35 14.52 55.57
CA ASN A 203 19.22 14.84 56.99
C ASN A 203 20.57 15.33 57.54
N ASP A 204 20.70 16.64 57.75
CA ASP A 204 21.89 17.27 58.30
C ASP A 204 22.02 17.11 59.84
N GLY A 205 21.01 16.53 60.49
CA GLY A 205 20.93 16.38 61.95
C GLY A 205 20.62 17.68 62.72
N LYS A 206 20.56 18.83 62.04
CA LYS A 206 20.29 20.15 62.65
C LYS A 206 18.81 20.54 62.53
N HIS A 207 18.12 20.06 61.48
CA HIS A 207 16.71 20.34 61.22
C HIS A 207 15.91 19.04 61.03
N THR A 208 16.03 18.11 61.99
CA THR A 208 15.32 16.82 61.95
C THR A 208 13.87 16.95 62.43
N TYR A 209 12.95 16.30 61.72
CA TYR A 209 11.51 16.22 62.08
C TYR A 209 11.18 14.94 62.86
N SER A 210 12.20 14.19 63.31
CA SER A 210 12.01 12.96 64.08
C SER A 210 11.41 13.29 65.46
N LYS A 211 10.23 12.74 65.75
CA LYS A 211 9.59 12.86 67.07
C LYS A 211 10.21 11.93 68.12
N ASN A 212 10.92 10.88 67.69
CA ASN A 212 11.37 9.78 68.55
C ASN A 212 12.91 9.57 68.48
N GLU A 213 13.66 10.55 67.95
CA GLU A 213 15.12 10.50 67.73
C GLU A 213 15.65 9.31 66.92
N ASP A 214 14.79 8.67 66.12
CA ASP A 214 15.10 7.47 65.32
C ASP A 214 15.78 7.77 63.97
N TRP A 215 16.01 9.05 63.64
CA TRP A 215 16.61 9.47 62.38
C TRP A 215 18.11 9.69 62.54
N LYS A 216 18.90 8.96 61.75
CA LYS A 216 20.35 9.05 61.78
C LYS A 216 20.82 10.30 61.02
N PRO A 217 21.63 11.19 61.63
CA PRO A 217 22.27 12.29 60.91
C PRO A 217 23.16 11.78 59.78
N GLY A 218 23.29 12.54 58.69
CA GLY A 218 24.08 12.16 57.52
C GLY A 218 23.41 11.15 56.58
N THR A 219 22.13 10.85 56.77
CA THR A 219 21.36 9.91 55.94
C THR A 219 20.29 10.61 55.10
N TYR A 220 19.74 9.90 54.12
CA TYR A 220 18.68 10.40 53.23
C TYR A 220 17.30 9.85 53.61
N TYR A 221 16.26 10.61 53.29
CA TYR A 221 14.87 10.17 53.47
C TYR A 221 14.00 10.55 52.26
N VAL A 222 12.95 9.76 52.03
CA VAL A 222 12.03 9.92 50.90
C VAL A 222 10.68 10.41 51.39
N THR A 223 10.17 11.49 50.81
CA THR A 223 8.82 12.01 51.07
C THR A 223 7.94 11.92 49.85
N LYS A 224 6.62 11.94 50.08
CA LYS A 224 5.60 12.19 49.05
C LYS A 224 4.63 13.26 49.58
N GLY A 225 4.72 14.47 49.03
CA GLY A 225 4.08 15.64 49.65
C GLY A 225 4.65 15.87 51.05
N TYR A 226 3.77 15.98 52.05
CA TYR A 226 4.15 16.15 53.46
C TYR A 226 4.40 14.83 54.20
N SER A 227 4.17 13.68 53.57
CA SER A 227 4.33 12.37 54.21
C SER A 227 5.73 11.83 54.01
N ILE A 228 6.38 11.42 55.10
CA ILE A 228 7.64 10.67 55.05
C ILE A 228 7.32 9.20 54.83
N LEU A 229 7.91 8.60 53.79
CA LEU A 229 7.64 7.22 53.41
C LEU A 229 8.67 6.25 53.97
N ARG A 230 9.94 6.66 53.95
CA ARG A 230 11.05 5.87 54.47
C ARG A 230 12.24 6.77 54.77
N THR A 231 12.94 6.46 55.86
CA THR A 231 14.06 7.23 56.41
C THR A 231 15.33 6.38 56.45
N ASN A 232 16.47 6.99 56.81
CA ASN A 232 17.73 6.33 57.09
C ASN A 232 18.38 5.58 55.91
N PHE A 233 18.28 6.13 54.69
CA PHE A 233 19.06 5.63 53.56
C PHE A 233 20.51 6.13 53.64
N GLU A 234 21.48 5.22 53.56
CA GLU A 234 22.92 5.57 53.63
C GLU A 234 23.38 6.43 52.44
N THR A 235 22.77 6.25 51.27
CA THR A 235 23.12 6.99 50.05
C THR A 235 21.88 7.50 49.33
N LYS A 236 22.05 8.57 48.55
CA LYS A 236 20.99 9.15 47.71
C LYS A 236 20.54 8.17 46.63
N GLU A 237 21.46 7.39 46.09
CA GLU A 237 21.25 6.37 45.06
C GLU A 237 20.38 5.22 45.59
N ALA A 238 20.62 4.79 46.84
CA ALA A 238 19.80 3.78 47.50
C ALA A 238 18.36 4.27 47.70
N ALA A 239 18.18 5.52 48.14
CA ALA A 239 16.86 6.15 48.27
C ALA A 239 16.14 6.25 46.92
N LEU A 240 16.88 6.59 45.86
CA LEU A 240 16.35 6.73 44.49
C LEU A 240 15.88 5.40 43.91
N LYS A 241 16.72 4.36 43.98
CA LYS A 241 16.37 3.02 43.49
C LYS A 241 15.12 2.49 44.20
N TRP A 242 15.05 2.68 45.51
CA TRP A 242 13.90 2.25 46.30
C TRP A 242 12.59 2.92 45.87
N VAL A 243 12.58 4.24 45.68
CA VAL A 243 11.36 4.96 45.29
C VAL A 243 10.93 4.65 43.86
N GLN A 244 11.87 4.34 42.96
CA GLN A 244 11.57 3.92 41.58
C GLN A 244 10.86 2.56 41.55
N GLU A 245 11.31 1.59 42.35
CA GLU A 245 10.65 0.27 42.45
C GLU A 245 9.26 0.38 43.08
N LEU A 246 9.12 1.19 44.14
CA LEU A 246 7.82 1.47 44.77
C LEU A 246 6.80 2.03 43.77
N ALA A 247 7.23 2.87 42.83
CA ALA A 247 6.37 3.46 41.82
C ALA A 247 5.95 2.46 40.72
N LYS A 248 6.81 1.48 40.36
CA LYS A 248 6.54 0.47 39.32
C LYS A 248 5.48 -0.55 39.74
N GLY A 249 5.42 -0.93 41.02
CA GLY A 249 4.52 -1.97 41.53
C GLY A 249 3.01 -1.68 41.43
N ARG A 250 2.60 -0.46 41.07
CA ARG A 250 1.19 -0.02 41.10
C ARG A 250 0.44 -0.03 39.74
N ASN A 251 1.11 -0.34 38.62
CA ASN A 251 0.52 -0.25 37.27
C ASN A 251 0.38 -1.63 36.57
N LYS A 252 -0.35 -2.57 37.18
CA LYS A 252 -0.68 -3.87 36.57
C LYS A 252 -2.21 -4.06 36.45
N ASN A 253 -2.87 -3.30 35.58
CA ASN A 253 -4.17 -3.68 35.04
C ASN A 253 -4.03 -3.82 33.51
N GLY A 254 -3.89 -5.07 33.05
CA GLY A 254 -3.78 -5.43 31.64
C GLY A 254 -5.10 -5.23 30.92
N LYS A 255 -5.10 -4.43 29.85
CA LYS A 255 -6.25 -4.29 28.96
C LYS A 255 -6.41 -5.59 28.15
N ILE A 256 -7.61 -6.16 28.20
CA ILE A 256 -8.04 -7.30 27.38
C ILE A 256 -7.97 -6.89 25.89
N ARG A 257 -7.44 -7.80 25.05
CA ARG A 257 -7.18 -7.58 23.62
C ARG A 257 -8.49 -7.43 22.85
N PHE A 258 -8.64 -6.27 22.21
CA PHE A 258 -9.76 -5.91 21.36
C PHE A 258 -9.37 -6.22 19.91
N VAL A 259 -10.10 -7.06 19.17
CA VAL A 259 -9.90 -7.16 17.72
C VAL A 259 -10.30 -5.82 17.10
N PRO A 260 -9.51 -5.21 16.19
CA PRO A 260 -9.90 -3.97 15.53
C PRO A 260 -11.27 -4.11 14.85
N PRO A 261 -12.20 -3.15 15.00
CA PRO A 261 -13.58 -3.29 14.52
C PRO A 261 -13.67 -3.58 13.02
N GLN A 262 -12.76 -3.01 12.23
CA GLN A 262 -12.71 -3.22 10.79
C GLN A 262 -12.34 -4.65 10.37
N LEU A 263 -11.77 -5.45 11.29
CA LEU A 263 -11.42 -6.85 11.05
C LEU A 263 -12.35 -7.82 11.78
N ALA A 264 -13.39 -7.33 12.47
CA ALA A 264 -14.28 -8.16 13.28
C ALA A 264 -15.07 -9.21 12.47
N HIS A 265 -15.32 -8.92 11.18
CA HIS A 265 -16.05 -9.81 10.28
C HIS A 265 -15.16 -10.79 9.52
N VAL A 266 -13.84 -10.62 9.57
CA VAL A 266 -12.88 -11.47 8.87
C VAL A 266 -12.76 -12.80 9.61
N LYS A 267 -13.16 -13.89 8.97
CA LYS A 267 -13.12 -15.24 9.55
C LYS A 267 -12.11 -16.12 8.84
N ARG A 268 -11.51 -17.02 9.62
CA ARG A 268 -10.65 -18.08 9.13
C ARG A 268 -10.93 -19.37 9.89
N THR A 269 -11.11 -20.47 9.16
CA THR A 269 -11.40 -21.80 9.74
C THR A 269 -10.37 -22.86 9.36
N GLY A 270 -9.23 -22.44 8.80
CA GLY A 270 -8.11 -23.31 8.44
C GLY A 270 -7.20 -23.71 9.61
N PRO A 271 -6.13 -24.48 9.34
CA PRO A 271 -5.15 -24.92 10.34
C PRO A 271 -4.47 -23.76 11.08
N ASP A 272 -4.11 -23.95 12.35
CA ASP A 272 -3.27 -23.00 13.07
C ASP A 272 -1.81 -23.15 12.63
N TYR A 273 -1.30 -22.17 11.88
CA TYR A 273 0.10 -22.12 11.47
C TYR A 273 1.00 -21.35 12.44
N ARG A 274 0.40 -20.65 13.42
CA ARG A 274 1.12 -19.82 14.38
C ARG A 274 1.46 -20.56 15.66
N ASN A 275 0.78 -21.68 15.96
CA ASN A 275 0.91 -22.41 17.22
C ASN A 275 0.71 -21.49 18.44
N GLY A 276 -0.30 -20.61 18.35
CA GLY A 276 -0.59 -19.62 19.40
C GLY A 276 0.40 -18.45 19.53
N VAL A 277 1.43 -18.35 18.67
CA VAL A 277 2.43 -17.27 18.71
C VAL A 277 1.92 -16.00 18.02
N GLU A 278 2.30 -14.85 18.56
CA GLU A 278 2.10 -13.55 17.92
C GLU A 278 3.13 -13.31 16.84
N ILE A 279 2.67 -12.93 15.65
CA ILE A 279 3.55 -12.78 14.50
C ILE A 279 4.29 -11.46 14.57
N THR A 280 5.59 -11.51 14.29
CA THR A 280 6.45 -10.33 14.18
C THR A 280 6.84 -10.13 12.72
N GLY A 281 7.37 -8.94 12.40
CA GLY A 281 7.94 -8.69 11.07
C GLY A 281 9.05 -9.68 10.70
N GLN A 282 9.82 -10.13 11.70
CA GLN A 282 10.90 -11.11 11.49
C GLN A 282 10.36 -12.46 10.97
N HIS A 283 9.19 -12.91 11.43
CA HIS A 283 8.60 -14.15 10.91
C HIS A 283 8.25 -14.06 9.42
N TYR A 284 7.90 -12.88 8.90
CA TYR A 284 7.66 -12.68 7.47
C TYR A 284 8.95 -12.82 6.65
N LEU A 285 10.07 -12.29 7.17
CA LEU A 285 11.39 -12.43 6.55
C LEU A 285 11.86 -13.90 6.60
N ASP A 286 11.75 -14.53 7.76
CA ASP A 286 12.31 -15.86 8.00
C ASP A 286 11.47 -16.98 7.41
N THR A 287 10.14 -16.85 7.36
CA THR A 287 9.26 -17.89 6.82
C THR A 287 9.12 -17.74 5.31
N PHE A 288 8.69 -16.58 4.84
CA PHE A 288 8.37 -16.36 3.42
C PHE A 288 9.51 -15.74 2.62
N GLY A 289 10.49 -15.11 3.28
CA GLY A 289 11.54 -14.41 2.58
C GLY A 289 11.11 -13.05 2.02
N PHE A 290 10.16 -12.34 2.63
CA PHE A 290 9.87 -10.97 2.18
C PHE A 290 11.13 -10.09 2.23
N ARG A 291 11.28 -9.19 1.28
CA ARG A 291 12.37 -8.18 1.27
C ARG A 291 12.25 -7.20 2.44
N GLY A 292 11.01 -6.80 2.74
CA GLY A 292 10.70 -5.85 3.80
C GLY A 292 9.20 -5.67 4.01
N GLY A 293 8.88 -4.91 5.05
CA GLY A 293 7.56 -4.72 5.61
C GLY A 293 7.32 -3.31 6.13
N GLU A 294 6.24 -2.65 5.71
CA GLU A 294 5.92 -1.29 6.17
C GLU A 294 4.53 -1.18 6.83
N PHE A 295 4.43 -0.36 7.89
CA PHE A 295 3.16 -0.03 8.52
C PHE A 295 2.75 1.42 8.31
N GLY A 296 1.45 1.63 8.08
CA GLY A 296 0.84 2.94 8.07
C GLY A 296 0.89 3.63 9.44
N ASN A 297 1.14 4.93 9.45
CA ASN A 297 1.14 5.73 10.68
C ASN A 297 -0.23 5.77 11.39
N TRP A 298 -1.31 5.41 10.69
CA TRP A 298 -2.67 5.36 11.21
C TRP A 298 -3.09 3.98 11.76
N MET A 299 -2.20 3.00 11.66
CA MET A 299 -2.33 1.72 12.33
C MET A 299 -1.73 1.83 13.72
N ASN A 300 -2.57 1.67 14.74
CA ASN A 300 -2.10 1.52 16.11
C ASN A 300 -1.43 0.13 16.28
N GLN A 301 -0.77 -0.12 17.40
CA GLN A 301 -0.04 -1.38 17.61
C GLN A 301 -0.93 -2.63 17.53
N ASN A 302 -2.18 -2.52 17.95
CA ASN A 302 -3.14 -3.61 17.86
C ASN A 302 -3.60 -3.88 16.42
N ASP A 303 -3.77 -2.83 15.61
CA ASP A 303 -4.01 -2.96 14.17
C ASP A 303 -2.83 -3.69 13.51
N ARG A 304 -1.59 -3.26 13.80
CA ARG A 304 -0.37 -3.84 13.23
C ARG A 304 -0.24 -5.32 13.56
N GLN A 305 -0.36 -5.67 14.85
CA GLN A 305 -0.29 -7.06 15.30
C GLN A 305 -1.38 -7.93 14.65
N THR A 306 -2.62 -7.43 14.59
CA THR A 306 -3.74 -8.19 14.00
C THR A 306 -3.51 -8.43 12.51
N SER A 307 -3.05 -7.40 11.76
CA SER A 307 -2.73 -7.55 10.34
C SER A 307 -1.56 -8.49 10.09
N LEU A 308 -0.52 -8.47 10.93
CA LEU A 308 0.57 -9.45 10.86
C LEU A 308 0.07 -10.88 11.08
N ASN A 309 -0.79 -11.10 12.09
CA ASN A 309 -1.29 -12.44 12.39
C ASN A 309 -2.17 -12.98 11.26
N MET A 310 -3.17 -12.20 10.85
CA MET A 310 -4.12 -12.60 9.80
C MET A 310 -3.42 -12.73 8.44
N GLY A 311 -2.52 -11.80 8.11
CA GLY A 311 -1.75 -11.84 6.87
C GLY A 311 -0.83 -13.06 6.83
N PHE A 312 -0.16 -13.41 7.93
CA PHE A 312 0.73 -14.56 7.98
C PHE A 312 -0.05 -15.86 7.73
N GLU A 313 -1.15 -16.06 8.44
CA GLU A 313 -2.00 -17.24 8.23
C GLU A 313 -2.58 -17.30 6.81
N ALA A 314 -2.99 -16.16 6.26
CA ALA A 314 -3.48 -16.07 4.87
C ALA A 314 -2.39 -16.44 3.84
N LEU A 315 -1.14 -16.04 4.05
CA LEU A 315 -0.04 -16.42 3.17
C LEU A 315 0.32 -17.91 3.29
N LYS A 316 0.19 -18.49 4.49
CA LYS A 316 0.32 -19.95 4.68
C LYS A 316 -0.82 -20.70 3.97
N ASP A 317 -2.04 -20.18 4.03
CA ASP A 317 -3.16 -20.73 3.26
C ASP A 317 -2.89 -20.68 1.76
N LEU A 318 -2.33 -19.57 1.26
CA LEU A 318 -1.94 -19.43 -0.14
C LEU A 318 -0.88 -20.47 -0.54
N ALA A 319 0.16 -20.65 0.28
CA ALA A 319 1.19 -21.67 0.04
C ALA A 319 0.57 -23.08 0.01
N SER A 320 -0.35 -23.37 0.93
CA SER A 320 -1.07 -24.65 0.98
C SER A 320 -1.98 -24.89 -0.23
N ALA A 321 -2.73 -23.86 -0.64
CA ALA A 321 -3.63 -23.92 -1.80
C ALA A 321 -2.86 -24.19 -3.10
N LEU A 322 -1.70 -23.55 -3.25
CA LEU A 322 -0.83 -23.71 -4.41
C LEU A 322 0.11 -24.92 -4.32
N LYS A 323 0.24 -25.55 -3.14
CA LYS A 323 1.23 -26.62 -2.86
C LYS A 323 2.65 -26.20 -3.20
N ILE A 324 3.05 -25.04 -2.69
CA ILE A 324 4.39 -24.45 -2.89
C ILE A 324 5.10 -24.22 -1.56
N SER A 325 6.42 -24.07 -1.62
CA SER A 325 7.22 -23.64 -0.47
C SER A 325 6.78 -22.28 0.03
N ASP A 326 6.81 -22.07 1.35
CA ASP A 326 6.54 -20.77 1.95
C ASP A 326 7.45 -19.67 1.36
N LYS A 327 8.68 -20.03 0.99
CA LYS A 327 9.67 -19.10 0.43
C LYS A 327 9.30 -18.56 -0.95
N ASP A 328 8.46 -19.28 -1.69
CA ASP A 328 8.02 -18.85 -3.02
C ASP A 328 6.92 -17.79 -2.95
N ILE A 329 6.28 -17.61 -1.79
CA ILE A 329 5.31 -16.54 -1.56
C ILE A 329 5.92 -15.17 -1.85
N ALA A 330 7.21 -14.97 -1.56
CA ALA A 330 7.90 -13.71 -1.78
C ALA A 330 8.74 -13.67 -3.07
N TYR A 331 8.49 -14.56 -4.04
CA TYR A 331 9.21 -14.65 -5.31
C TYR A 331 10.74 -14.63 -5.12
N GLN A 332 11.25 -15.58 -4.33
CA GLN A 332 12.69 -15.72 -4.04
C GLN A 332 13.34 -14.50 -3.38
N GLY A 333 12.59 -13.73 -2.58
CA GLY A 333 13.15 -12.57 -1.87
C GLY A 333 12.82 -11.20 -2.47
N THR A 334 12.05 -11.17 -3.56
CA THR A 334 11.80 -9.93 -4.32
C THR A 334 10.63 -9.13 -3.74
N LEU A 335 9.58 -9.82 -3.29
CA LEU A 335 8.33 -9.21 -2.85
C LEU A 335 8.49 -8.55 -1.49
N ALA A 336 7.90 -7.36 -1.35
CA ALA A 336 7.71 -6.68 -0.08
C ALA A 336 6.22 -6.55 0.25
N ILE A 337 5.90 -6.28 1.52
CA ILE A 337 4.51 -6.13 1.96
C ILE A 337 4.31 -4.88 2.81
N ALA A 338 3.15 -4.24 2.65
CA ALA A 338 2.79 -3.05 3.40
C ALA A 338 1.36 -3.16 3.93
N PHE A 339 1.17 -2.73 5.17
CA PHE A 339 -0.13 -2.67 5.83
C PHE A 339 -0.48 -1.22 6.08
N GLY A 340 -1.50 -0.72 5.39
CA GLY A 340 -2.05 0.62 5.54
C GLY A 340 -1.07 1.76 5.24
N ALA A 341 0.06 1.50 4.58
CA ALA A 341 1.12 2.51 4.44
C ALA A 341 1.01 3.36 3.17
N ARG A 342 0.39 2.84 2.11
CA ARG A 342 0.58 3.37 0.74
C ARG A 342 -0.72 3.66 -0.04
N GLY A 343 -1.89 3.45 0.56
CA GLY A 343 -3.17 3.55 -0.14
C GLY A 343 -3.63 4.98 -0.45
N SER A 344 -4.29 5.17 -1.59
CA SER A 344 -5.23 6.28 -1.82
C SER A 344 -6.59 5.89 -1.23
N GLY A 345 -7.36 6.84 -0.69
CA GLY A 345 -8.50 6.55 0.21
C GLY A 345 -9.64 5.66 -0.33
N ASN A 346 -9.63 5.28 -1.62
CA ASN A 346 -10.67 4.50 -2.28
C ASN A 346 -10.27 3.07 -2.64
N ALA A 347 -8.98 2.70 -2.62
CA ALA A 347 -8.55 1.34 -2.98
C ALA A 347 -8.62 0.38 -1.78
N ALA A 348 -9.01 -0.87 -2.01
CA ALA A 348 -8.98 -1.92 -1.00
C ALA A 348 -7.54 -2.37 -0.72
N ALA A 349 -6.81 -2.66 -1.78
CA ALA A 349 -5.39 -2.94 -1.80
C ALA A 349 -4.83 -2.57 -3.18
N HIS A 350 -3.51 -2.61 -3.32
CA HIS A 350 -2.85 -2.45 -4.62
C HIS A 350 -1.42 -3.02 -4.60
N TYR A 351 -0.95 -3.47 -5.76
CA TYR A 351 0.44 -3.82 -6.03
C TYR A 351 1.17 -2.65 -6.72
N GLU A 352 2.42 -2.38 -6.32
CA GLU A 352 3.28 -1.38 -6.97
C GLU A 352 4.45 -2.07 -7.70
N PRO A 353 4.43 -2.20 -9.05
CA PRO A 353 5.47 -2.88 -9.82
C PRO A 353 6.87 -2.35 -9.58
N LEU A 354 7.05 -1.01 -9.60
CA LEU A 354 8.36 -0.36 -9.44
C LEU A 354 9.08 -0.70 -8.13
N ARG A 355 8.34 -1.10 -7.09
CA ARG A 355 8.89 -1.43 -5.78
C ARG A 355 8.60 -2.87 -5.38
N THR A 356 7.92 -3.63 -6.24
CA THR A 356 7.48 -5.01 -6.00
C THR A 356 6.87 -5.14 -4.60
N VAL A 357 5.87 -4.32 -4.28
CA VAL A 357 5.24 -4.27 -2.96
C VAL A 357 3.73 -4.42 -3.06
N ILE A 358 3.17 -5.32 -2.24
CA ILE A 358 1.73 -5.41 -2.00
C ILE A 358 1.38 -4.46 -0.85
N ASN A 359 0.39 -3.60 -1.05
CA ASN A 359 -0.15 -2.76 0.01
C ASN A 359 -1.62 -3.09 0.29
N LEU A 360 -1.90 -3.62 1.47
CA LEU A 360 -3.27 -3.83 1.96
C LEU A 360 -3.72 -2.59 2.74
N THR A 361 -4.85 -1.98 2.39
CA THR A 361 -5.37 -0.86 3.21
C THR A 361 -5.94 -1.35 4.53
N LYS A 362 -5.92 -0.51 5.57
CA LYS A 362 -6.39 -0.91 6.90
C LYS A 362 -7.90 -1.23 6.93
N MET A 363 -8.71 -0.47 6.21
CA MET A 363 -10.18 -0.54 6.33
C MET A 363 -10.79 -1.63 5.45
N HIS A 364 -10.25 -1.81 4.25
CA HIS A 364 -10.85 -2.70 3.24
C HIS A 364 -9.84 -3.68 2.63
N GLY A 365 -8.59 -3.73 3.11
CA GLY A 365 -7.58 -4.60 2.50
C GLY A 365 -7.78 -6.10 2.76
N ALA A 366 -8.40 -6.45 3.90
CA ALA A 366 -8.71 -7.85 4.20
C ALA A 366 -9.64 -8.43 3.12
N GLY A 367 -9.20 -9.49 2.46
CA GLY A 367 -9.92 -10.15 1.37
C GLY A 367 -9.34 -9.93 -0.02
N SER A 368 -8.37 -9.02 -0.17
CA SER A 368 -7.74 -8.73 -1.46
C SER A 368 -6.34 -9.34 -1.61
N LEU A 369 -5.81 -10.04 -0.61
CA LEU A 369 -4.41 -10.46 -0.60
C LEU A 369 -4.06 -11.44 -1.74
N ALA A 370 -4.94 -12.39 -2.08
CA ALA A 370 -4.71 -13.28 -3.22
C ALA A 370 -4.72 -12.53 -4.56
N HIS A 371 -5.59 -11.52 -4.69
CA HIS A 371 -5.67 -10.67 -5.88
C HIS A 371 -4.37 -9.87 -6.07
N GLU A 372 -3.88 -9.21 -5.02
CA GLU A 372 -2.62 -8.46 -5.09
C GLU A 372 -1.40 -9.36 -5.26
N TRP A 373 -1.43 -10.56 -4.69
CA TRP A 373 -0.38 -11.55 -4.92
C TRP A 373 -0.36 -12.02 -6.37
N TRP A 374 -1.51 -12.12 -7.05
CA TRP A 374 -1.51 -12.41 -8.47
C TRP A 374 -0.87 -11.28 -9.29
N HIS A 375 -1.21 -10.02 -9.00
CA HIS A 375 -0.56 -8.87 -9.65
C HIS A 375 0.96 -8.91 -9.50
N GLY A 376 1.44 -9.27 -8.31
CA GLY A 376 2.87 -9.45 -8.06
C GLY A 376 3.49 -10.60 -8.87
N LEU A 377 2.80 -11.74 -8.97
CA LEU A 377 3.28 -12.88 -9.74
C LEU A 377 3.29 -12.58 -11.24
N ASP A 378 2.25 -11.91 -11.75
CA ASP A 378 2.10 -11.49 -13.15
C ASP A 378 3.25 -10.57 -13.59
N ASP A 379 3.61 -9.59 -12.75
CA ASP A 379 4.76 -8.70 -12.95
C ASP A 379 6.10 -9.45 -12.87
N TYR A 380 6.26 -10.32 -11.86
CA TYR A 380 7.47 -11.11 -11.67
C TYR A 380 7.74 -12.03 -12.86
N LEU A 381 6.71 -12.74 -13.33
CA LEU A 381 6.79 -13.60 -14.50
C LEU A 381 6.97 -12.78 -15.78
N GLY A 382 6.34 -11.60 -15.89
CA GLY A 382 6.54 -10.67 -16.99
C GLY A 382 8.03 -10.36 -17.17
N THR A 383 8.71 -10.00 -16.10
CA THR A 383 10.16 -9.76 -16.11
C THR A 383 10.95 -11.00 -16.51
N LYS A 384 10.61 -12.19 -15.97
CA LYS A 384 11.32 -13.45 -16.28
C LYS A 384 11.14 -13.90 -17.73
N MET A 385 9.99 -13.64 -18.32
CA MET A 385 9.62 -14.05 -19.69
C MET A 385 9.90 -12.95 -20.74
N GLY A 386 10.47 -11.81 -20.33
CA GLY A 386 10.87 -10.73 -21.25
C GLY A 386 9.73 -9.80 -21.68
N ALA A 387 8.64 -9.73 -20.91
CA ALA A 387 7.55 -8.80 -21.14
C ALA A 387 7.92 -7.36 -20.75
N LYS A 388 7.32 -6.38 -21.43
CA LYS A 388 7.42 -4.95 -21.07
C LYS A 388 6.30 -4.57 -20.10
N GLY A 389 6.34 -5.13 -18.88
CA GLY A 389 5.32 -4.98 -17.84
C GLY A 389 4.72 -6.32 -17.43
N MET A 390 3.42 -6.35 -17.16
CA MET A 390 2.68 -7.56 -16.78
C MET A 390 2.68 -8.62 -17.89
N LEU A 391 2.80 -9.89 -17.52
CA LEU A 391 2.76 -11.00 -18.48
C LEU A 391 1.38 -11.17 -19.13
N SER A 392 0.30 -10.88 -18.40
CA SER A 392 -1.08 -10.95 -18.90
C SER A 392 -1.38 -9.97 -20.05
N GLU A 393 -0.59 -8.90 -20.20
CA GLU A 393 -0.66 -7.96 -21.34
C GLU A 393 0.14 -8.46 -22.56
N GLN A 394 1.09 -9.38 -22.36
CA GLN A 394 1.85 -10.02 -23.44
C GLN A 394 1.77 -11.56 -23.34
N PRO A 395 0.56 -12.14 -23.33
CA PRO A 395 0.36 -13.53 -22.94
C PRO A 395 0.98 -14.54 -23.93
N ARG A 396 1.26 -14.12 -25.17
CA ARG A 396 1.95 -14.94 -26.19
C ARG A 396 3.38 -15.33 -25.80
N LEU A 397 4.00 -14.61 -24.87
CA LEU A 397 5.35 -14.92 -24.39
C LEU A 397 5.37 -16.20 -23.54
N TYR A 398 4.22 -16.65 -23.03
CA TYR A 398 4.11 -17.84 -22.22
C TYR A 398 2.80 -18.58 -22.52
N ALA A 399 2.89 -19.73 -23.20
CA ALA A 399 1.73 -20.44 -23.74
C ALA A 399 0.61 -20.73 -22.72
N PRO A 400 0.90 -21.12 -21.45
CA PRO A 400 -0.14 -21.26 -20.42
C PRO A 400 -0.91 -19.96 -20.13
N PHE A 401 -0.25 -18.79 -20.17
CA PHE A 401 -0.93 -17.49 -20.03
C PHE A 401 -1.79 -17.15 -21.24
N GLN A 402 -1.32 -17.43 -22.46
CA GLN A 402 -2.16 -17.29 -23.66
C GLN A 402 -3.42 -18.14 -23.56
N LYS A 403 -3.29 -19.40 -23.12
CA LYS A 403 -4.42 -20.28 -22.85
C LYS A 403 -5.35 -19.69 -21.79
N LEU A 404 -4.82 -19.13 -20.70
CA LEU A 404 -5.63 -18.49 -19.65
C LEU A 404 -6.47 -17.33 -20.21
N ILE A 405 -5.84 -16.39 -20.95
CA ILE A 405 -6.57 -15.28 -21.57
C ILE A 405 -7.63 -15.80 -22.54
N ASP A 406 -7.29 -16.79 -23.37
CA ASP A 406 -8.22 -17.40 -24.32
C ASP A 406 -9.43 -18.06 -23.65
N THR A 407 -9.22 -18.80 -22.56
CA THR A 407 -10.27 -19.44 -21.77
C THR A 407 -11.13 -18.43 -21.01
N MET A 408 -10.53 -17.34 -20.53
CA MET A 408 -11.30 -16.26 -19.90
C MET A 408 -12.15 -15.48 -20.90
N LYS A 409 -11.68 -15.27 -22.14
CA LYS A 409 -12.38 -14.44 -23.13
C LYS A 409 -13.37 -15.22 -23.98
N TYR A 410 -13.09 -16.48 -24.28
CA TYR A 410 -13.86 -17.25 -25.26
C TYR A 410 -14.21 -18.66 -24.77
N LYS A 411 -15.40 -19.11 -25.18
CA LYS A 411 -15.90 -20.47 -25.01
C LYS A 411 -16.39 -21.04 -26.36
N PRO A 412 -16.50 -22.36 -26.51
CA PRO A 412 -17.13 -22.96 -27.69
C PRO A 412 -18.58 -22.49 -27.80
N GLU A 413 -19.06 -22.27 -29.03
CA GLU A 413 -20.50 -22.08 -29.28
C GLU A 413 -21.29 -23.34 -28.89
N THR A 414 -22.52 -23.17 -28.41
CA THR A 414 -23.43 -24.33 -28.32
C THR A 414 -23.82 -24.79 -29.72
N PRO A 415 -24.21 -26.07 -29.92
CA PRO A 415 -24.70 -26.54 -31.22
C PRO A 415 -25.84 -25.68 -31.78
N GLU A 416 -26.72 -25.18 -30.92
CA GLU A 416 -27.82 -24.28 -31.30
C GLU A 416 -27.32 -22.90 -31.76
N GLN A 417 -26.31 -22.34 -31.09
CA GLN A 417 -25.68 -21.08 -31.51
C GLN A 417 -24.95 -21.25 -32.83
N ALA A 418 -24.20 -22.35 -33.00
CA ALA A 418 -23.52 -22.68 -34.24
C ALA A 418 -24.52 -22.90 -35.40
N ALA A 419 -25.65 -23.57 -35.14
CA ALA A 419 -26.74 -23.74 -36.10
C ALA A 419 -27.35 -22.40 -36.50
N LYS A 420 -27.72 -21.55 -35.54
CA LYS A 420 -28.26 -20.20 -35.81
C LYS A 420 -27.29 -19.32 -36.60
N ARG A 421 -26.00 -19.36 -36.27
CA ARG A 421 -24.96 -18.63 -37.01
C ARG A 421 -24.84 -19.14 -38.44
N THR A 422 -24.85 -20.46 -38.61
CA THR A 422 -24.77 -21.10 -39.94
C THR A 422 -26.00 -20.76 -40.77
N GLU A 423 -27.21 -20.83 -40.19
CA GLU A 423 -28.46 -20.42 -40.83
C GLU A 423 -28.42 -18.94 -41.26
N ALA A 424 -28.02 -18.04 -40.36
CA ALA A 424 -27.89 -16.62 -40.67
C ALA A 424 -26.86 -16.34 -41.78
N GLN A 425 -25.76 -17.11 -41.81
CA GLN A 425 -24.75 -17.03 -42.85
C GLN A 425 -25.26 -17.55 -44.20
N THR A 426 -25.98 -18.68 -44.21
CA THR A 426 -26.62 -19.25 -45.39
C THR A 426 -27.67 -18.29 -45.95
N GLU A 427 -28.53 -17.74 -45.09
CA GLU A 427 -29.56 -16.78 -45.49
C GLU A 427 -28.96 -15.47 -46.04
N ARG A 428 -27.89 -14.96 -45.43
CA ARG A 428 -27.17 -13.80 -45.96
C ARG A 428 -26.54 -14.10 -47.33
N THR A 429 -25.97 -15.30 -47.50
CA THR A 429 -25.39 -15.74 -48.77
C THR A 429 -26.46 -15.88 -49.84
N ARG A 430 -27.61 -16.50 -49.50
CA ARG A 430 -28.78 -16.64 -50.38
C ARG A 430 -29.33 -15.27 -50.81
N LYS A 431 -29.50 -14.32 -49.89
CA LYS A 431 -29.93 -12.94 -50.20
C LYS A 431 -28.95 -12.21 -51.13
N ASN A 432 -27.65 -12.35 -50.87
CA ASN A 432 -26.63 -11.76 -51.73
C ASN A 432 -26.66 -12.39 -53.13
N ALA A 433 -26.74 -13.71 -53.22
CA ALA A 433 -26.82 -14.44 -54.49
C ALA A 433 -28.08 -14.04 -55.29
N ALA A 434 -29.23 -13.96 -54.62
CA ALA A 434 -30.49 -13.51 -55.20
C ALA A 434 -30.40 -12.08 -55.77
N SER A 435 -29.87 -11.14 -54.97
CA SER A 435 -29.71 -9.75 -55.40
C SER A 435 -28.77 -9.63 -56.60
N TRP A 436 -27.68 -10.42 -56.62
CA TRP A 436 -26.76 -10.45 -57.76
C TRP A 436 -27.44 -11.01 -59.01
N LEU A 437 -28.13 -12.15 -58.88
CA LEU A 437 -28.84 -12.77 -60.00
C LEU A 437 -29.91 -11.83 -60.58
N ASP A 438 -30.73 -11.22 -59.72
CA ASP A 438 -31.79 -10.31 -60.13
C ASP A 438 -31.20 -9.06 -60.81
N SER A 439 -30.06 -8.54 -60.34
CA SER A 439 -29.37 -7.43 -61.01
C SER A 439 -28.90 -7.77 -62.44
N SER A 440 -28.47 -9.01 -62.66
CA SER A 440 -27.93 -9.50 -63.93
C SER A 440 -28.99 -9.92 -64.94
N VAL A 441 -30.18 -10.31 -64.48
CA VAL A 441 -31.18 -11.02 -65.30
C VAL A 441 -32.54 -10.35 -65.29
N LEU A 442 -33.06 -9.93 -64.13
CA LEU A 442 -34.46 -9.54 -63.93
C LEU A 442 -34.89 -8.34 -64.78
N ALA A 443 -34.05 -7.30 -64.87
CA ALA A 443 -34.37 -6.10 -65.65
C ALA A 443 -34.49 -6.38 -67.15
N SER A 444 -33.68 -7.31 -67.67
CA SER A 444 -33.75 -7.71 -69.08
C SER A 444 -35.00 -8.55 -69.34
N LEU A 445 -35.32 -9.50 -68.45
CA LEU A 445 -36.51 -10.32 -68.58
C LEU A 445 -37.81 -9.51 -68.48
N LYS A 446 -37.90 -8.54 -67.57
CA LYS A 446 -39.06 -7.63 -67.48
C LYS A 446 -39.30 -6.80 -68.74
N ARG A 447 -38.26 -6.55 -69.53
CA ARG A 447 -38.33 -5.72 -70.74
C ARG A 447 -38.69 -6.52 -72.00
N TYR A 448 -38.28 -7.78 -72.07
CA TYR A 448 -38.40 -8.59 -73.29
C TYR A 448 -39.26 -9.86 -73.11
N GLY A 449 -39.58 -10.24 -71.87
CA GLY A 449 -40.28 -11.48 -71.55
C GLY A 449 -41.79 -11.32 -71.30
N ASN A 450 -42.50 -12.44 -71.35
CA ASN A 450 -43.92 -12.57 -71.01
C ASN A 450 -44.12 -13.22 -69.63
N GLU A 451 -45.39 -13.37 -69.21
CA GLU A 451 -45.76 -13.91 -67.90
C GLU A 451 -45.26 -15.35 -67.69
N GLU A 452 -45.41 -16.22 -68.69
CA GLU A 452 -44.93 -17.62 -68.68
C GLU A 452 -43.39 -17.72 -68.52
N GLN A 453 -42.65 -16.80 -69.14
CA GLN A 453 -41.20 -16.71 -69.00
C GLN A 453 -40.77 -16.19 -67.63
N MET A 454 -41.57 -15.33 -67.00
CA MET A 454 -41.31 -14.87 -65.63
C MET A 454 -41.54 -15.99 -64.61
N GLU A 455 -42.54 -16.86 -64.82
CA GLU A 455 -42.74 -18.08 -64.03
C GLU A 455 -41.59 -19.07 -64.21
N THR A 456 -41.14 -19.27 -65.45
CA THR A 456 -39.96 -20.11 -65.75
C THR A 456 -38.70 -19.59 -65.05
N TYR A 457 -38.49 -18.28 -65.06
CA TYR A 457 -37.37 -17.66 -64.34
C TYR A 457 -37.48 -17.85 -62.83
N ALA A 458 -38.67 -17.80 -62.24
CA ALA A 458 -38.84 -18.04 -60.81
C ALA A 458 -38.40 -19.46 -60.41
N VAL A 459 -38.71 -20.47 -61.22
CA VAL A 459 -38.27 -21.85 -61.01
C VAL A 459 -36.74 -21.95 -61.11
N LEU A 460 -36.14 -21.40 -62.17
CA LEU A 460 -34.68 -21.42 -62.35
C LEU A 460 -33.94 -20.64 -61.25
N ARG A 461 -34.54 -19.54 -60.78
CA ARG A 461 -34.03 -18.75 -59.67
C ARG A 461 -34.00 -19.56 -58.38
N GLU A 462 -35.07 -20.30 -58.08
CA GLU A 462 -35.08 -21.17 -56.89
C GLU A 462 -34.12 -22.35 -57.02
N ALA A 463 -33.94 -22.94 -58.21
CA ALA A 463 -32.90 -23.94 -58.47
C ALA A 463 -31.49 -23.40 -58.15
N PHE A 464 -31.18 -22.19 -58.64
CA PHE A 464 -29.92 -21.50 -58.32
C PHE A 464 -29.76 -21.18 -56.82
N LEU A 465 -30.81 -20.66 -56.18
CA LEU A 465 -30.76 -20.34 -54.75
C LEU A 465 -30.73 -21.58 -53.85
N SER A 466 -31.14 -22.73 -54.38
CA SER A 466 -31.00 -24.04 -53.74
C SER A 466 -29.61 -24.64 -53.97
N GLY A 467 -28.74 -24.03 -54.76
CA GLY A 467 -27.40 -24.53 -55.03
C GLY A 467 -27.36 -25.72 -55.99
N GLU A 468 -28.39 -25.88 -56.85
CA GLU A 468 -28.40 -26.94 -57.86
C GLU A 468 -27.29 -26.72 -58.90
N PRO A 469 -26.43 -27.73 -59.15
CA PRO A 469 -25.35 -27.61 -60.14
C PRO A 469 -25.85 -27.41 -61.57
N GLY A 470 -25.23 -26.48 -62.30
CA GLY A 470 -25.58 -26.12 -63.68
C GLY A 470 -26.72 -25.10 -63.79
N SER A 471 -27.22 -24.58 -62.67
CA SER A 471 -28.34 -23.64 -62.63
C SER A 471 -27.99 -22.30 -63.29
N VAL A 472 -26.76 -21.81 -63.12
CA VAL A 472 -26.30 -20.55 -63.74
C VAL A 472 -26.26 -20.65 -65.27
N GLU A 473 -25.83 -21.81 -65.79
CA GLU A 473 -25.77 -22.08 -67.23
C GLU A 473 -27.18 -22.14 -67.84
N GLN A 474 -28.10 -22.81 -67.14
CA GLN A 474 -29.51 -22.86 -67.51
C GLN A 474 -30.15 -21.47 -67.53
N ILE A 475 -29.91 -20.64 -66.50
CA ILE A 475 -30.42 -19.26 -66.45
C ILE A 475 -29.81 -18.39 -67.57
N SER A 476 -28.51 -18.56 -67.86
CA SER A 476 -27.85 -17.83 -68.95
C SER A 476 -28.39 -18.23 -70.33
N ALA A 477 -28.64 -19.52 -70.56
CA ALA A 477 -29.28 -20.02 -71.78
C ALA A 477 -30.72 -19.52 -71.91
N PHE A 478 -31.49 -19.54 -70.82
CA PHE A 478 -32.85 -19.01 -70.77
C PHE A 478 -32.88 -17.51 -71.10
N LYS A 479 -32.01 -16.71 -70.46
CA LYS A 479 -31.88 -15.27 -70.76
C LYS A 479 -31.55 -15.03 -72.22
N LYS A 480 -30.69 -15.85 -72.83
CA LYS A 480 -30.35 -15.76 -74.26
C LYS A 480 -31.57 -16.02 -75.14
N ASN A 481 -32.38 -17.03 -74.82
CA ASN A 481 -33.57 -17.37 -75.59
C ASN A 481 -34.63 -16.26 -75.53
N VAL A 482 -34.81 -15.61 -74.38
CA VAL A 482 -35.80 -14.55 -74.20
C VAL A 482 -35.32 -13.19 -74.73
N THR A 483 -34.05 -12.84 -74.54
CA THR A 483 -33.55 -11.47 -74.77
C THR A 483 -32.57 -11.35 -75.95
N GLY A 484 -32.16 -12.48 -76.53
CA GLY A 484 -31.07 -12.56 -77.51
C GLY A 484 -29.67 -12.37 -76.93
N ARG A 485 -29.53 -12.13 -75.62
CA ARG A 485 -28.26 -11.83 -74.94
C ARG A 485 -27.98 -12.78 -73.78
N VAL A 486 -26.74 -13.24 -73.67
CA VAL A 486 -26.26 -14.04 -72.53
C VAL A 486 -25.93 -13.17 -71.32
N ILE A 487 -25.73 -13.78 -70.15
CA ILE A 487 -25.14 -13.10 -68.98
C ILE A 487 -23.66 -12.77 -69.30
N PRO A 488 -23.20 -11.53 -69.07
CA PRO A 488 -21.80 -11.16 -69.26
C PRO A 488 -20.86 -12.10 -68.49
N LYS A 489 -19.69 -12.41 -69.07
CA LYS A 489 -18.73 -13.38 -68.50
C LYS A 489 -18.37 -13.08 -67.04
N SER A 490 -18.09 -11.82 -66.70
CA SER A 490 -17.74 -11.39 -65.34
C SER A 490 -18.85 -11.59 -64.31
N GLU A 491 -20.11 -11.41 -64.72
CA GLU A 491 -21.27 -11.62 -63.85
C GLU A 491 -21.56 -13.11 -63.69
N ARG A 492 -21.45 -13.86 -64.78
CA ARG A 492 -21.62 -15.32 -64.79
C ARG A 492 -20.59 -16.01 -63.90
N GLU A 493 -19.30 -15.68 -64.00
CA GLU A 493 -18.25 -16.23 -63.12
C GLU A 493 -18.56 -15.95 -61.64
N ARG A 494 -19.13 -14.78 -61.33
CA ARG A 494 -19.53 -14.42 -59.96
C ARG A 494 -20.74 -15.23 -59.48
N LEU A 495 -21.72 -15.49 -60.35
CA LEU A 495 -22.86 -16.34 -60.06
C LEU A 495 -22.44 -17.80 -59.87
N GLU A 496 -21.50 -18.31 -60.68
CA GLU A 496 -20.91 -19.65 -60.53
C GLU A 496 -20.15 -19.82 -59.20
N ILE A 497 -19.58 -18.75 -58.64
CA ILE A 497 -19.00 -18.75 -57.28
C ILE A 497 -20.11 -18.90 -56.23
N PHE A 498 -21.22 -18.14 -56.36
CA PHE A 498 -22.35 -18.25 -55.44
C PHE A 498 -23.01 -19.63 -55.51
N GLU A 499 -23.17 -20.19 -56.71
CA GLU A 499 -23.67 -21.56 -56.92
C GLU A 499 -22.81 -22.59 -56.19
N ARG A 500 -21.47 -22.52 -56.35
CA ARG A 500 -20.53 -23.39 -55.62
C ARG A 500 -20.61 -23.21 -54.11
N MET A 501 -20.74 -21.97 -53.63
CA MET A 501 -20.89 -21.69 -52.19
C MET A 501 -22.20 -22.26 -51.63
N LEU A 502 -23.33 -22.05 -52.31
CA LEU A 502 -24.64 -22.54 -51.89
C LEU A 502 -24.71 -24.07 -51.92
N SER A 503 -24.15 -24.70 -52.97
CA SER A 503 -24.02 -26.15 -53.07
C SER A 503 -23.16 -26.72 -51.92
N GLY A 504 -22.02 -26.09 -51.62
CA GLY A 504 -21.17 -26.48 -50.50
C GLY A 504 -21.84 -26.32 -49.12
N MET A 505 -22.68 -25.29 -48.95
CA MET A 505 -23.47 -25.09 -47.73
C MET A 505 -24.56 -26.15 -47.55
N GLN A 506 -25.19 -26.62 -48.63
CA GLN A 506 -26.14 -27.74 -48.58
C GLN A 506 -25.47 -29.07 -48.23
N ALA A 507 -24.26 -29.30 -48.74
CA ALA A 507 -23.50 -30.52 -48.49
C ALA A 507 -22.93 -30.61 -47.06
N GLN A 508 -22.99 -29.54 -46.28
CA GLN A 508 -22.44 -29.52 -44.92
C GLN A 508 -23.42 -30.16 -43.92
N GLU A 509 -23.14 -31.39 -43.50
CA GLU A 509 -24.01 -32.19 -42.62
C GLU A 509 -24.14 -31.65 -41.18
N ALA A 510 -23.14 -30.90 -40.67
CA ALA A 510 -23.16 -30.33 -39.32
C ALA A 510 -22.55 -28.92 -39.25
N PRO A 511 -23.19 -27.98 -38.52
CA PRO A 511 -22.61 -26.67 -38.24
C PRO A 511 -21.25 -26.79 -37.55
N GLN A 512 -20.22 -26.13 -38.09
CA GLN A 512 -18.92 -26.07 -37.43
C GLN A 512 -19.05 -25.27 -36.13
N ILE A 513 -18.62 -25.80 -34.99
CA ILE A 513 -18.66 -25.09 -33.71
C ILE A 513 -17.60 -23.98 -33.72
N GLY A 514 -18.04 -22.72 -33.62
CA GLY A 514 -17.18 -21.56 -33.51
C GLY A 514 -16.77 -21.23 -32.06
N ARG A 515 -16.22 -20.04 -31.86
CA ARG A 515 -15.95 -19.47 -30.54
C ARG A 515 -16.88 -18.28 -30.31
N THR A 516 -17.39 -18.17 -29.10
CA THR A 516 -18.17 -17.02 -28.63
C THR A 516 -17.56 -16.48 -27.34
N GLU A 517 -17.88 -15.25 -26.98
CA GLU A 517 -17.36 -14.62 -25.76
C GLU A 517 -17.96 -15.27 -24.50
N THR A 518 -17.14 -15.38 -23.45
CA THR A 518 -17.61 -15.83 -22.13
C THR A 518 -18.51 -14.79 -21.47
N ASP A 519 -19.23 -15.21 -20.43
CA ASP A 519 -20.07 -14.28 -19.69
C ASP A 519 -19.18 -13.42 -18.79
N PHE A 520 -18.11 -14.00 -18.22
CA PHE A 520 -17.09 -13.26 -17.48
C PHE A 520 -16.48 -12.09 -18.27
N TYR A 521 -16.08 -12.31 -19.54
CA TYR A 521 -15.49 -11.26 -20.37
C TYR A 521 -16.51 -10.20 -20.76
N ARG A 522 -17.69 -10.60 -21.25
CA ARG A 522 -18.77 -9.65 -21.59
C ARG A 522 -19.19 -8.80 -20.40
N ASN A 523 -19.30 -9.41 -19.22
CA ASN A 523 -19.65 -8.69 -18.00
C ASN A 523 -18.53 -7.73 -17.56
N SER A 524 -17.26 -8.11 -17.73
CA SER A 524 -16.12 -7.25 -17.44
C SER A 524 -16.08 -6.02 -18.34
N VAL A 525 -16.29 -6.19 -19.66
CA VAL A 525 -16.43 -5.08 -20.62
C VAL A 525 -17.61 -4.18 -20.27
N ARG A 526 -18.74 -4.76 -19.86
CA ARG A 526 -19.90 -3.99 -19.43
C ARG A 526 -19.63 -3.23 -18.13
N MET A 527 -18.96 -3.84 -17.18
CA MET A 527 -18.57 -3.20 -15.92
C MET A 527 -17.73 -1.95 -16.17
N GLY A 528 -16.79 -2.01 -17.11
CA GLY A 528 -15.99 -0.85 -17.55
C GLY A 528 -16.84 0.30 -18.09
N LYS A 529 -17.93 0.02 -18.80
CA LYS A 529 -18.84 1.05 -19.33
C LYS A 529 -19.74 1.68 -18.26
N GLU A 530 -20.14 0.89 -17.28
CA GLU A 530 -21.15 1.29 -16.28
C GLU A 530 -20.52 1.90 -15.01
N CYS A 531 -19.31 1.47 -14.64
CA CYS A 531 -18.68 1.81 -13.36
C CYS A 531 -17.47 2.74 -13.49
N GLU A 532 -17.01 3.06 -14.70
CA GLU A 532 -15.84 3.92 -14.93
C GLU A 532 -16.15 5.09 -15.87
N LYS A 533 -15.50 6.22 -15.62
CA LYS A 533 -15.59 7.40 -16.49
C LYS A 533 -14.77 7.26 -17.78
N ASP A 534 -13.59 6.66 -17.67
CA ASP A 534 -12.62 6.57 -18.77
C ASP A 534 -12.49 5.15 -19.36
N GLY A 535 -13.09 4.14 -18.70
CA GLY A 535 -13.08 2.72 -19.08
C GLY A 535 -11.72 2.03 -19.01
N GLY A 536 -11.70 0.70 -19.16
CA GLY A 536 -10.49 -0.08 -19.40
C GLY A 536 -9.90 -0.84 -18.22
N TYR A 537 -10.25 -0.53 -16.96
CA TYR A 537 -9.69 -1.28 -15.83
C TYR A 537 -10.40 -2.64 -15.68
N TRP A 538 -11.73 -2.66 -15.70
CA TRP A 538 -12.50 -3.90 -15.53
C TRP A 538 -12.31 -4.94 -16.64
N ASP A 539 -11.97 -4.57 -17.87
CA ASP A 539 -11.75 -5.49 -19.00
C ASP A 539 -10.28 -5.72 -19.35
N SER A 540 -9.36 -5.12 -18.59
CA SER A 540 -7.93 -5.40 -18.71
C SER A 540 -7.62 -6.86 -18.39
N ASN A 541 -6.63 -7.43 -19.08
CA ASN A 541 -6.22 -8.81 -18.82
C ASN A 541 -5.65 -8.94 -17.39
N VAL A 542 -4.92 -7.92 -16.94
CA VAL A 542 -4.34 -7.82 -15.59
C VAL A 542 -5.42 -7.98 -14.52
N GLU A 543 -6.48 -7.18 -14.56
CA GLU A 543 -7.54 -7.24 -13.54
C GLU A 543 -8.47 -8.45 -13.68
N MET A 544 -8.70 -8.92 -14.91
CA MET A 544 -9.45 -10.16 -15.13
C MET A 544 -8.73 -11.38 -14.54
N THR A 545 -7.42 -11.52 -14.82
CA THR A 545 -6.65 -12.65 -14.28
C THR A 545 -6.56 -12.58 -12.75
N ALA A 546 -6.36 -11.40 -12.16
CA ALA A 546 -6.29 -11.23 -10.71
C ALA A 546 -7.61 -11.56 -10.00
N ARG A 547 -8.77 -11.13 -10.53
CA ARG A 547 -10.09 -11.52 -9.99
C ARG A 547 -10.34 -13.02 -10.13
N ALA A 548 -10.02 -13.59 -11.28
CA ALA A 548 -10.16 -15.02 -11.51
C ALA A 548 -9.26 -15.84 -10.56
N PHE A 549 -8.03 -15.37 -10.30
CA PHE A 549 -7.11 -16.03 -9.38
C PHE A 549 -7.61 -16.00 -7.93
N ALA A 550 -8.20 -14.88 -7.47
CA ALA A 550 -8.81 -14.83 -6.15
C ALA A 550 -9.95 -15.86 -6.00
N CYS A 551 -10.79 -16.03 -7.03
CA CYS A 551 -11.80 -17.09 -7.09
C CYS A 551 -11.18 -18.50 -7.08
N TYR A 552 -10.10 -18.71 -7.82
CA TYR A 552 -9.35 -19.98 -7.85
C TYR A 552 -8.80 -20.35 -6.47
N ILE A 553 -8.15 -19.42 -5.77
CA ILE A 553 -7.64 -19.65 -4.41
C ILE A 553 -8.76 -19.98 -3.42
N LYS A 554 -9.89 -19.26 -3.52
CA LYS A 554 -11.07 -19.56 -2.70
C LYS A 554 -11.60 -20.98 -2.95
N ASP A 555 -11.57 -21.46 -4.19
CA ASP A 555 -12.04 -22.81 -4.53
C ASP A 555 -11.06 -23.92 -4.12
N LYS A 556 -9.75 -23.63 -4.08
CA LYS A 556 -8.72 -24.59 -3.68
C LYS A 556 -8.68 -24.86 -2.19
N LEU A 557 -9.16 -23.92 -1.37
CA LEU A 557 -9.18 -24.06 0.08
C LEU A 557 -10.45 -24.78 0.55
N PRO A 558 -10.34 -25.87 1.33
CA PRO A 558 -11.51 -26.56 1.89
C PRO A 558 -12.13 -25.82 3.09
N TYR A 559 -11.68 -24.61 3.38
CA TYR A 559 -12.05 -23.81 4.54
C TYR A 559 -12.07 -22.31 4.18
N THR A 560 -12.64 -21.50 5.06
CA THR A 560 -12.72 -20.05 4.87
C THR A 560 -11.40 -19.38 5.22
N SER A 561 -10.93 -18.47 4.36
CA SER A 561 -9.79 -17.58 4.61
C SER A 561 -10.11 -16.17 4.09
N ASP A 562 -10.90 -15.43 4.87
CA ASP A 562 -11.46 -14.14 4.43
C ASP A 562 -10.39 -13.08 4.24
N TYR A 563 -9.27 -13.14 4.99
CA TYR A 563 -8.19 -12.18 4.80
C TYR A 563 -7.47 -12.39 3.45
N LEU A 564 -7.41 -13.64 2.98
CA LEU A 564 -6.78 -14.02 1.72
C LEU A 564 -7.65 -13.71 0.51
N ALA A 565 -8.89 -14.20 0.50
CA ALA A 565 -9.77 -14.20 -0.67
C ALA A 565 -11.23 -13.86 -0.33
N GLY A 566 -11.48 -13.13 0.77
CA GLY A 566 -12.83 -12.71 1.18
C GLY A 566 -13.55 -11.81 0.17
N HIS A 567 -12.82 -11.12 -0.71
CA HIS A 567 -13.40 -10.33 -1.80
C HIS A 567 -13.60 -11.12 -3.10
N ALA A 568 -13.22 -12.40 -3.13
CA ALA A 568 -13.59 -13.26 -4.25
C ALA A 568 -15.12 -13.39 -4.29
N ASP A 569 -15.67 -13.17 -5.48
CA ASP A 569 -17.11 -13.10 -5.78
C ASP A 569 -17.80 -11.78 -5.39
N CYS A 570 -17.05 -10.73 -5.03
CA CYS A 570 -17.62 -9.43 -4.63
C CYS A 570 -17.64 -8.38 -5.75
N ALA A 571 -17.03 -8.65 -6.91
CA ALA A 571 -17.04 -7.74 -8.06
C ALA A 571 -18.39 -7.76 -8.79
N LEU A 572 -19.43 -7.17 -8.19
CA LEU A 572 -20.78 -7.12 -8.75
C LEU A 572 -21.42 -5.74 -8.59
N THR A 573 -22.32 -5.40 -9.52
CA THR A 573 -23.12 -4.16 -9.48
C THR A 573 -24.54 -4.43 -9.99
N LEU A 574 -25.47 -3.53 -9.70
CA LEU A 574 -26.83 -3.57 -10.24
C LEU A 574 -26.94 -2.61 -11.41
N VAL A 575 -27.35 -3.10 -12.57
CA VAL A 575 -27.51 -2.31 -13.80
C VAL A 575 -28.93 -2.47 -14.32
N SER A 576 -29.44 -1.46 -15.02
CA SER A 576 -30.75 -1.57 -15.68
C SER A 576 -30.59 -2.41 -16.95
N GLY A 577 -31.42 -3.45 -17.06
CA GLY A 577 -31.52 -4.31 -18.23
C GLY A 577 -32.22 -3.61 -19.38
N LYS A 578 -32.18 -4.24 -20.56
CA LYS A 578 -32.81 -3.70 -21.78
C LYS A 578 -34.31 -3.46 -21.65
N ASP A 579 -34.95 -4.18 -20.73
CA ASP A 579 -36.40 -4.14 -20.47
C ASP A 579 -36.75 -3.24 -19.27
N GLY A 580 -35.77 -2.53 -18.69
CA GLY A 580 -35.93 -1.65 -17.52
C GLY A 580 -35.78 -2.34 -16.16
N GLU A 581 -35.79 -3.67 -16.11
CA GLU A 581 -35.58 -4.46 -14.89
C GLU A 581 -34.13 -4.42 -14.39
N MET A 582 -33.93 -4.44 -13.08
CA MET A 582 -32.59 -4.42 -12.49
C MET A 582 -31.94 -5.80 -12.57
N GLU A 583 -30.78 -5.89 -13.21
CA GLU A 583 -30.00 -7.12 -13.34
C GLU A 583 -28.68 -7.04 -12.56
N VAL A 584 -28.23 -8.18 -12.05
CA VAL A 584 -26.97 -8.31 -11.31
C VAL A 584 -25.84 -8.59 -12.29
N LEU A 585 -24.95 -7.61 -12.46
CA LEU A 585 -23.75 -7.75 -13.28
C LEU A 585 -22.60 -8.29 -12.43
N LYS A 586 -22.07 -9.47 -12.78
CA LYS A 586 -20.96 -10.12 -12.07
C LYS A 586 -19.69 -10.06 -12.91
N ALA A 587 -18.70 -9.34 -12.43
CA ALA A 587 -17.39 -9.20 -13.05
C ALA A 587 -16.37 -10.18 -12.40
N PHE A 588 -16.79 -11.43 -12.19
CA PHE A 588 -15.95 -12.54 -11.75
C PHE A 588 -16.48 -13.83 -12.38
N PRO A 589 -15.64 -14.84 -12.62
CA PRO A 589 -16.07 -16.05 -13.31
C PRO A 589 -17.00 -16.91 -12.44
N VAL A 590 -18.00 -17.54 -13.06
CA VAL A 590 -18.97 -18.42 -12.37
C VAL A 590 -19.22 -19.71 -13.16
N GLY A 591 -19.72 -20.77 -12.49
CA GLY A 591 -20.15 -21.99 -13.20
C GLY A 591 -19.06 -22.69 -14.01
N GLU A 592 -19.36 -23.07 -15.25
CA GLU A 592 -18.45 -23.82 -16.14
C GLU A 592 -17.20 -23.02 -16.53
N GLU A 593 -17.34 -21.72 -16.82
CA GLU A 593 -16.18 -20.88 -17.18
C GLU A 593 -15.20 -20.78 -15.99
N ARG A 594 -15.69 -20.70 -14.75
CA ARG A 594 -14.82 -20.74 -13.55
C ARG A 594 -14.08 -22.05 -13.43
N ARG A 595 -14.75 -23.20 -13.66
CA ARG A 595 -14.09 -24.52 -13.66
C ARG A 595 -13.00 -24.61 -14.73
N ALA A 596 -13.29 -24.15 -15.93
CA ALA A 596 -12.34 -24.14 -17.03
C ALA A 596 -11.13 -23.25 -16.72
N ILE A 597 -11.36 -22.04 -16.19
CA ILE A 597 -10.29 -21.11 -15.79
C ILE A 597 -9.44 -21.71 -14.65
N ASN A 598 -10.07 -22.32 -13.64
CA ASN A 598 -9.36 -22.98 -12.54
C ASN A 598 -8.44 -24.11 -13.03
N ALA A 599 -8.89 -24.89 -14.01
CA ALA A 599 -8.06 -25.93 -14.61
C ALA A 599 -6.82 -25.36 -15.31
N VAL A 600 -6.94 -24.19 -15.96
CA VAL A 600 -5.78 -23.52 -16.56
C VAL A 600 -4.84 -22.95 -15.49
N PHE A 601 -5.36 -22.44 -14.37
CA PHE A 601 -4.50 -22.07 -13.24
C PHE A 601 -3.74 -23.27 -12.66
N ASP A 602 -4.37 -24.45 -12.56
CA ASP A 602 -3.69 -25.69 -12.17
C ASP A 602 -2.53 -26.01 -13.11
N GLU A 603 -2.77 -25.93 -14.43
CA GLU A 603 -1.73 -26.12 -15.44
C GLU A 603 -0.59 -25.10 -15.28
N ILE A 604 -0.89 -23.82 -15.10
CA ILE A 604 0.11 -22.76 -14.90
C ILE A 604 0.97 -23.06 -13.66
N ILE A 605 0.35 -23.38 -12.52
CA ILE A 605 1.08 -23.63 -11.28
C ILE A 605 1.94 -24.89 -11.40
N GLN A 606 1.45 -25.93 -12.08
CA GLN A 606 2.24 -27.13 -12.36
C GLN A 606 3.42 -26.85 -13.30
N ASP A 607 3.22 -26.03 -14.32
CA ASP A 607 4.25 -25.61 -15.28
C ASP A 607 5.34 -24.81 -14.57
N LEU A 608 4.97 -23.83 -13.75
CA LEU A 608 5.90 -23.03 -12.95
C LEU A 608 6.73 -23.88 -11.96
N LYS A 609 6.15 -24.97 -11.45
CA LYS A 609 6.90 -25.95 -10.64
C LYS A 609 7.89 -26.76 -11.46
N ARG A 610 7.50 -27.15 -12.68
CA ARG A 610 8.37 -27.88 -13.61
C ARG A 610 9.56 -27.02 -14.05
N GLU A 611 9.33 -25.73 -14.30
CA GLU A 611 10.36 -24.75 -14.66
C GLU A 611 11.18 -24.26 -13.44
N GLN A 612 10.96 -24.82 -12.24
CA GLN A 612 11.66 -24.46 -10.99
C GLN A 612 11.51 -22.97 -10.59
N LEU A 613 10.48 -22.29 -11.08
CA LEU A 613 10.11 -20.95 -10.65
C LEU A 613 9.32 -20.98 -9.33
N LEU A 614 8.61 -22.08 -9.07
CA LEU A 614 8.00 -22.42 -7.80
C LEU A 614 8.49 -23.79 -7.33
N THR A 615 8.69 -23.96 -6.04
CA THR A 615 9.14 -25.21 -5.41
C THR A 615 7.93 -25.95 -4.87
N HIS A 616 7.75 -27.21 -5.26
CA HIS A 616 6.64 -28.03 -4.75
C HIS A 616 6.81 -28.33 -3.25
N ALA A 617 5.71 -28.21 -2.49
CA ALA A 617 5.63 -28.67 -1.10
C ALA A 617 4.28 -29.33 -0.84
N ASP A 618 4.30 -30.59 -0.39
CA ASP A 618 3.08 -31.37 -0.12
C ASP A 618 2.30 -30.82 1.08
N VAL A 619 3.04 -30.41 2.11
CA VAL A 619 2.50 -29.99 3.40
C VAL A 619 3.09 -28.64 3.78
N THR A 620 2.20 -27.71 4.10
CA THR A 620 2.55 -26.43 4.71
C THR A 620 2.68 -26.63 6.22
N LEU A 621 3.89 -26.46 6.76
CA LEU A 621 4.16 -26.71 8.18
C LEU A 621 3.84 -25.48 9.05
N PRO A 622 3.36 -25.64 10.29
CA PRO A 622 3.24 -24.53 11.22
C PRO A 622 4.63 -24.05 11.68
N LEU A 623 4.71 -22.88 12.32
CA LEU A 623 5.96 -22.38 12.92
C LEU A 623 6.56 -23.41 13.89
N SER A 624 7.87 -23.62 13.80
CA SER A 624 8.58 -24.62 14.61
C SER A 624 8.50 -24.25 16.10
N VAL A 625 8.12 -25.22 16.95
CA VAL A 625 8.05 -25.02 18.42
C VAL A 625 9.45 -25.06 19.05
N SER A 626 10.44 -25.64 18.36
CA SER A 626 11.77 -25.93 18.93
C SER A 626 12.78 -24.76 18.88
N GLU A 627 12.45 -23.65 18.23
CA GLU A 627 13.26 -22.42 18.22
C GLU A 627 12.89 -21.45 19.36
N LEU A 628 11.99 -21.86 20.26
CA LEU A 628 11.56 -21.09 21.41
C LEU A 628 12.48 -21.34 22.61
N ARG A 629 13.57 -20.60 22.74
CA ARG A 629 14.22 -20.35 24.05
C ARG A 629 14.52 -18.87 24.24
N GLU A 630 14.04 -18.31 25.35
CA GLU A 630 14.50 -17.01 25.86
C GLU A 630 15.99 -17.12 26.20
N ALA A 631 16.82 -16.27 25.59
CA ALA A 631 18.18 -16.04 26.05
C ALA A 631 18.14 -15.30 27.41
N ALA A 632 19.15 -15.52 28.25
CA ALA A 632 19.22 -15.04 29.64
C ALA A 632 19.25 -13.50 29.79
N ASP A 633 19.31 -12.76 28.68
CA ASP A 633 19.35 -11.30 28.57
C ASP A 633 18.11 -10.69 27.86
N GLY A 634 17.14 -11.52 27.45
CA GLY A 634 15.87 -11.05 26.88
C GLY A 634 15.95 -10.51 25.45
N GLN A 635 17.02 -10.81 24.70
CA GLN A 635 17.07 -10.60 23.24
C GLN A 635 16.86 -11.93 22.48
N LEU A 636 16.11 -11.88 21.38
CA LEU A 636 15.95 -13.01 20.45
C LEU A 636 17.19 -13.08 19.56
N SER A 637 17.91 -14.20 19.61
CA SER A 637 19.05 -14.49 18.74
C SER A 637 18.84 -15.82 18.02
N MET A 638 18.94 -15.80 16.69
CA MET A 638 18.86 -16.96 15.79
C MET A 638 20.26 -17.29 15.27
N PHE A 639 21.11 -17.88 16.09
CA PHE A 639 22.33 -18.53 15.59
C PHE A 639 22.32 -20.00 15.96
N GLY A 640 22.13 -20.85 14.95
CA GLY A 640 22.50 -22.24 15.03
C GLY A 640 24.00 -22.35 15.33
N VAL A 641 24.35 -23.29 16.20
CA VAL A 641 25.73 -23.69 16.48
C VAL A 641 26.42 -23.98 15.14
N GLY A 642 27.36 -23.12 14.72
CA GLY A 642 28.23 -23.42 13.57
C GLY A 642 28.54 -22.31 12.56
N ARG A 643 28.24 -21.02 12.79
CA ARG A 643 28.82 -19.95 11.96
C ARG A 643 29.51 -18.89 12.83
N PRO A 644 30.82 -18.61 12.62
CA PRO A 644 31.50 -17.53 13.33
C PRO A 644 30.89 -16.18 12.94
N SER A 645 30.79 -15.27 13.91
CA SER A 645 30.20 -13.94 13.69
C SER A 645 31.05 -13.13 12.70
N VAL A 646 30.47 -12.07 12.12
CA VAL A 646 31.20 -11.13 11.24
C VAL A 646 32.41 -10.50 11.97
N MET A 647 32.34 -10.35 13.30
CA MET A 647 33.48 -9.91 14.11
C MET A 647 34.57 -10.98 14.24
N ASP A 648 34.21 -12.26 14.30
CA ASP A 648 35.17 -13.37 14.32
C ASP A 648 35.85 -13.55 12.95
N GLN A 649 35.13 -13.31 11.86
CA GLN A 649 35.69 -13.28 10.50
C GLN A 649 36.64 -12.09 10.28
N LEU A 650 36.34 -10.94 10.90
CA LEU A 650 37.22 -9.76 10.88
C LEU A 650 38.46 -9.93 11.78
N ALA A 651 38.35 -10.69 12.87
CA ALA A 651 39.50 -11.04 13.72
C ALA A 651 40.43 -12.08 13.05
N ALA A 652 39.87 -13.01 12.27
CA ALA A 652 40.62 -14.02 11.53
C ALA A 652 41.39 -13.47 10.30
N ASN A 653 41.00 -12.30 9.78
CA ASN A 653 41.59 -11.67 8.60
C ASN A 653 42.64 -10.59 8.90
N ARG A 654 43.20 -10.52 10.12
CA ARG A 654 44.41 -9.72 10.35
C ARG A 654 45.63 -10.45 9.77
N PRO A 655 46.36 -9.85 8.81
CA PRO A 655 47.65 -10.41 8.40
C PRO A 655 48.57 -10.43 9.62
N THR A 656 49.12 -11.60 9.91
CA THR A 656 50.19 -11.78 10.88
C THR A 656 51.41 -10.95 10.47
N ASP A 657 51.97 -10.23 11.45
CA ASP A 657 53.22 -9.48 11.34
C ASP A 657 54.30 -10.29 10.61
N LYS A 658 54.61 -9.88 9.38
CA LYS A 658 55.87 -10.25 8.71
C LYS A 658 56.79 -9.04 8.73
N LYS A 659 57.84 -9.21 9.54
CA LYS A 659 59.10 -8.47 9.62
C LYS A 659 59.46 -7.75 8.31
N SER A 660 59.68 -6.45 8.42
CA SER A 660 60.33 -5.63 7.40
C SER A 660 61.75 -6.13 7.09
N PRO A 661 62.14 -6.23 5.81
CA PRO A 661 63.51 -6.00 5.38
C PRO A 661 63.62 -4.62 4.72
N ALA A 662 64.75 -3.97 5.00
CA ALA A 662 65.10 -2.62 4.63
C ALA A 662 64.96 -2.31 3.12
N GLN A 663 64.38 -1.16 2.80
CA GLN A 663 64.54 -0.53 1.48
C GLN A 663 65.77 0.37 1.49
N THR A 664 66.81 -0.09 0.80
CA THR A 664 67.93 0.70 0.30
C THR A 664 67.44 1.75 -0.69
N VAL A 665 67.64 3.02 -0.32
CA VAL A 665 67.44 4.20 -1.17
C VAL A 665 68.63 4.32 -2.12
N SER A 666 68.41 4.22 -3.43
CA SER A 666 69.38 4.62 -4.45
C SER A 666 69.03 6.01 -4.96
N ARG A 667 69.83 6.99 -4.52
CA ARG A 667 69.86 8.37 -5.03
C ARG A 667 70.40 8.39 -6.48
N LYS A 668 69.85 9.25 -7.32
CA LYS A 668 70.56 9.78 -8.50
C LYS A 668 70.65 11.30 -8.41
N ASN A 669 71.90 11.70 -8.30
CA ASN A 669 72.58 12.98 -8.41
C ASN A 669 71.84 14.18 -9.05
N HIS A 670 71.81 15.27 -8.28
CA HIS A 670 72.15 16.59 -8.79
C HIS A 670 73.12 17.25 -7.80
N GLU A 671 74.21 17.76 -8.34
CA GLU A 671 75.29 18.52 -7.69
C GLU A 671 75.46 19.81 -8.53
N PRO A 672 76.14 20.86 -8.03
CA PRO A 672 75.94 21.54 -6.75
C PRO A 672 75.89 23.07 -6.97
N GLU A 673 75.70 23.87 -5.91
CA GLU A 673 76.49 25.10 -5.73
C GLU A 673 76.41 25.62 -4.28
N ILE A 674 77.57 25.50 -3.62
CA ILE A 674 78.18 26.21 -2.47
C ILE A 674 77.45 26.23 -1.12
#